data_AF-A0A2S7JNG5-F1
#
_entry.id   AF-A0A2S7JNG5-F1
#
_cell.length_a   1.000
_cell.length_b   1.000
_cell.length_c   1.000
_cell.angle_alpha   90.00
_cell.angle_beta   90.00
_cell.angle_gamma   90.00
#
_symmetry.space_group_name_H-M   'P 1'
#
loop_
_entity.id
_entity.type
_entity.pdbx_description
1 polymer ?
#
loop_
_entity_poly.entity_id
_entity_poly.type
_entity_poly.pdbx_seq_one_letter_code
_entity_poly.pdbx_strand_id
1 'polypeptide(L)'
;MKNPDDGTLSLFDDFPAQDAPPVAAVKKPRAKRKTSAKVEAPEAALADVPVETPSAAAEALLPEAAPAPAPMPSVDVEATLQLANLVPTPPTRQNPWAKPAADAEAQNNTAKPHVMLVITKGEAGGAQSHVLALCEALQSRIHFTVVIGGPEEASVLGQQLRALGVTVCPMPEMVESLNPWRLWPAVQKLTQLIAATPPDLIQAHSAIAGLAARLACQRTARPVVYTVHGFGFKPEIPWLRRQMASLAERALSGSTTHMICVSKHERELAYQLPIAQERVHIIPNGIAKLATPLPMTSADEAATVDATESTSLGSSFDESSNSHTPAAPVSVHTTKPRLIMVARMKAPKRHDVLLRALAQVRNTLGYELAVSLAGDGPLRAAHEALAQELNLQEVTWLGDVNNVSELLAAHDVFVLLSDHEGMPITVLEAMRAGLGILASDLPGIREQLIPGQEGLLVANTPEAVAEQLMRLVREPYLRKRLGRAAQQCFEGNFAVEQMAERVMTVYQQCLRDDAATSRPQADEHTVGSALVSASVRRRDALQSWALWGAWMLPPSLVAAQLLQDAGVMTYQFGDTLWWCVLPYIVASHLLMRASHLPVAERSGVLWVSTVAPFVLTPLGFALLQQPYSRAAVLWAYVVTSLWLWWGHQRLVKHRALRLVHLDASVPAQLAACLHPQALDPRAVDLQHWNPRANTALPACDGLVLDRHVPTTPERTQLLGQLKMQHLRLYSVEAVAELMSGRKMLPTAADSLWEIDNDPGYDRIKRLLDLVALVAMTPLWLPLSLAVAAAVRLDSKGPALFSQQRVGRDGQLFRLWKFRSMVHGLQAPGVHFAQADDPRITRVGHFLRRSRLDELPQLWNVLRGHMSLIGPRPEQAPFVREFATTIPSYPYRHLVRPGLTGWAQVQQGYADSTDSTRLKLSYDLYYVAHYSLALDLLIAAKTVKTICTGFGAR
;
A
#
# COMPACT_ATOMS: atom_id res chain seq x y z
N MET A 1 -2.11 42.54 33.91
CA MET A 1 -2.80 43.45 32.96
C MET A 1 -3.43 42.64 31.83
N LYS A 2 -4.05 43.30 30.84
CA LYS A 2 -5.00 42.75 29.87
C LYS A 2 -4.56 41.48 29.10
N ASN A 3 -5.44 40.49 29.15
CA ASN A 3 -5.75 39.45 28.14
C ASN A 3 -6.44 40.10 26.90
N PRO A 4 -6.76 39.36 25.80
CA PRO A 4 -6.09 38.18 25.21
C PRO A 4 -6.14 38.14 23.64
N ASP A 5 -5.83 36.95 23.08
CA ASP A 5 -6.39 36.28 21.88
C ASP A 5 -6.14 36.73 20.42
N ASP A 6 -5.87 35.67 19.63
CA ASP A 6 -6.10 35.35 18.20
C ASP A 6 -5.75 36.31 17.04
N GLY A 7 -5.39 35.69 15.90
CA GLY A 7 -4.97 36.41 14.70
C GLY A 7 -4.52 35.58 13.50
N THR A 8 -5.24 34.52 13.10
CA THR A 8 -5.11 33.97 11.75
C THR A 8 -5.92 34.83 10.76
N LEU A 9 -5.34 35.26 9.62
CA LEU A 9 -5.93 35.15 8.27
C LEU A 9 -5.17 35.91 7.15
N SER A 10 -5.44 35.47 5.92
CA SER A 10 -5.35 36.12 4.59
C SER A 10 -4.51 37.40 4.40
N LEU A 11 -3.55 37.32 3.47
CA LEU A 11 -2.99 38.49 2.77
C LEU A 11 -2.87 38.21 1.25
N PHE A 12 -4.01 38.34 0.58
CA PHE A 12 -4.11 38.55 -0.87
C PHE A 12 -5.28 39.48 -1.12
N ASP A 13 -5.01 40.77 -1.31
CA ASP A 13 -5.57 41.58 -2.40
C ASP A 13 -4.89 42.97 -2.47
N ASP A 14 -4.99 43.56 -3.66
CA ASP A 14 -4.75 44.94 -4.10
C ASP A 14 -3.38 45.66 -3.94
N PHE A 15 -2.92 46.14 -5.11
CA PHE A 15 -1.88 47.15 -5.29
C PHE A 15 -2.46 48.58 -5.19
N PRO A 16 -1.68 49.58 -4.74
CA PRO A 16 -1.93 50.98 -5.07
C PRO A 16 -1.50 51.29 -6.53
N ALA A 17 -2.11 52.30 -7.14
CA ALA A 17 -1.81 52.74 -8.50
C ALA A 17 -1.52 54.25 -8.53
N GLN A 18 -0.73 54.71 -9.53
CA GLN A 18 -1.00 55.88 -10.39
C GLN A 18 0.19 56.24 -11.29
N ASP A 19 -0.09 56.49 -12.58
CA ASP A 19 0.42 57.66 -13.34
C ASP A 19 -0.30 57.75 -14.71
N ALA A 20 -0.55 58.97 -15.21
CA ALA A 20 -1.39 59.25 -16.40
C ALA A 20 -1.36 60.74 -16.81
N PRO A 21 -1.93 61.15 -17.98
CA PRO A 21 -2.04 60.52 -19.30
C PRO A 21 -1.30 61.42 -20.35
N PRO A 22 -1.82 61.96 -21.51
CA PRO A 22 -3.19 62.43 -21.84
C PRO A 22 -3.77 62.10 -23.26
N VAL A 23 -5.10 62.31 -23.44
CA VAL A 23 -5.85 62.65 -24.70
C VAL A 23 -5.79 61.66 -25.89
N ALA A 24 -6.88 61.17 -26.52
CA ALA A 24 -8.36 61.13 -26.30
C ALA A 24 -8.95 60.04 -27.29
N ALA A 25 -10.23 59.90 -27.71
CA ALA A 25 -11.49 60.65 -27.55
C ALA A 25 -12.77 59.78 -27.84
N VAL A 26 -13.92 60.21 -27.30
CA VAL A 26 -15.27 60.43 -27.94
C VAL A 26 -15.77 59.50 -29.08
N LYS A 27 -16.99 58.91 -29.07
CA LYS A 27 -18.10 58.81 -28.07
C LYS A 27 -19.06 57.60 -28.38
N LYS A 28 -19.88 57.26 -27.36
CA LYS A 28 -21.03 56.29 -27.32
C LYS A 28 -22.32 56.88 -27.96
N PRO A 29 -23.41 56.12 -28.31
CA PRO A 29 -24.28 55.43 -27.34
C PRO A 29 -25.03 54.13 -27.77
N ARG A 30 -25.84 53.60 -26.83
CA ARG A 30 -26.78 52.45 -26.94
C ARG A 30 -28.13 52.89 -27.55
N ALA A 31 -28.91 51.97 -28.17
CA ALA A 31 -30.15 51.39 -27.58
C ALA A 31 -31.16 50.71 -28.55
N LYS A 32 -31.71 49.56 -28.11
CA LYS A 32 -33.09 49.02 -28.21
C LYS A 32 -34.03 49.32 -29.44
N ARG A 33 -34.41 48.21 -30.12
CA ARG A 33 -35.81 47.68 -30.30
C ARG A 33 -36.69 48.12 -31.51
N LYS A 34 -37.08 47.10 -32.32
CA LYS A 34 -38.30 46.92 -33.17
C LYS A 34 -38.48 47.72 -34.50
N THR A 35 -38.79 46.95 -35.58
CA THR A 35 -39.73 47.21 -36.73
C THR A 35 -39.67 48.53 -37.54
N SER A 36 -39.90 48.59 -38.88
CA SER A 36 -40.25 47.59 -39.92
C SER A 36 -40.28 48.22 -41.34
N ALA A 37 -40.24 47.38 -42.40
CA ALA A 37 -40.68 47.64 -43.79
C ALA A 37 -39.89 48.66 -44.65
N LYS A 38 -40.10 48.81 -45.99
CA LYS A 38 -40.31 47.85 -47.13
C LYS A 38 -40.43 48.67 -48.45
N VAL A 39 -39.51 48.50 -49.42
CA VAL A 39 -39.50 49.08 -50.79
C VAL A 39 -38.62 48.15 -51.66
N GLU A 40 -38.91 47.74 -52.91
CA GLU A 40 -40.12 47.78 -53.78
C GLU A 40 -40.09 46.58 -54.77
N ALA A 41 -41.12 46.44 -55.63
CA ALA A 41 -41.21 45.42 -56.71
C ALA A 41 -40.95 46.04 -58.11
N PRO A 42 -41.14 45.36 -59.27
CA PRO A 42 -42.45 44.88 -59.79
C PRO A 42 -42.37 43.51 -60.53
N GLU A 43 -43.37 43.03 -61.29
CA GLU A 43 -44.80 42.75 -61.04
C GLU A 43 -45.38 41.91 -62.23
N ALA A 44 -46.64 41.44 -62.13
CA ALA A 44 -47.50 40.84 -63.16
C ALA A 44 -47.29 39.34 -63.55
N ALA A 45 -48.32 38.54 -63.86
CA ALA A 45 -49.77 38.67 -63.59
C ALA A 45 -50.56 37.33 -63.76
N LEU A 46 -51.69 37.24 -63.02
CA LEU A 46 -52.98 36.56 -63.30
C LEU A 46 -53.09 35.05 -63.69
N ALA A 47 -53.78 34.34 -62.78
CA ALA A 47 -54.80 33.26 -62.91
C ALA A 47 -55.07 32.52 -64.25
N ASP A 48 -55.29 31.20 -64.15
CA ASP A 48 -56.64 30.58 -64.31
C ASP A 48 -56.70 29.10 -63.86
N VAL A 49 -57.91 28.53 -63.70
CA VAL A 49 -58.19 27.15 -63.19
C VAL A 49 -59.51 26.62 -63.78
N PRO A 50 -59.56 25.45 -64.49
CA PRO A 50 -60.26 24.28 -63.91
C PRO A 50 -59.88 22.84 -64.41
N VAL A 51 -59.89 21.88 -63.46
CA VAL A 51 -60.57 20.55 -63.48
C VAL A 51 -60.26 19.43 -64.53
N GLU A 52 -60.42 18.19 -64.04
CA GLU A 52 -60.69 16.89 -64.71
C GLU A 52 -59.57 15.90 -65.15
N THR A 53 -59.62 14.75 -64.47
CA THR A 53 -59.14 13.39 -64.82
C THR A 53 -60.21 12.68 -65.69
N PRO A 54 -60.09 11.42 -66.19
CA PRO A 54 -59.25 10.30 -65.71
C PRO A 54 -58.75 9.29 -66.80
N SER A 55 -58.38 8.09 -66.32
CA SER A 55 -58.33 6.79 -67.05
C SER A 55 -57.04 6.47 -67.86
N ALA A 56 -56.58 5.21 -67.98
CA ALA A 56 -56.33 4.11 -67.03
C ALA A 56 -55.85 2.86 -67.84
N ALA A 57 -55.58 1.75 -67.14
CA ALA A 57 -55.39 0.37 -67.64
C ALA A 57 -54.04 0.03 -68.32
N ALA A 58 -53.49 -1.19 -68.17
CA ALA A 58 -53.73 -2.23 -67.14
C ALA A 58 -52.60 -3.28 -67.13
N GLU A 59 -52.72 -4.22 -66.18
CA GLU A 59 -52.07 -5.54 -66.09
C GLU A 59 -50.58 -5.62 -65.71
N ALA A 60 -50.11 -6.72 -65.10
CA ALA A 60 -50.45 -7.28 -63.77
C ALA A 60 -49.59 -8.52 -63.50
N LEU A 61 -49.14 -8.70 -62.25
CA LEU A 61 -49.11 -9.99 -61.51
C LEU A 61 -48.41 -9.81 -60.15
N LEU A 62 -48.93 -10.46 -59.12
CA LEU A 62 -48.31 -10.63 -57.80
C LEU A 62 -47.76 -12.08 -57.70
N PRO A 63 -46.88 -12.36 -56.73
CA PRO A 63 -47.40 -13.11 -55.58
C PRO A 63 -46.80 -12.73 -54.20
N GLU A 64 -47.59 -13.08 -53.18
CA GLU A 64 -47.24 -13.34 -51.76
C GLU A 64 -46.71 -12.19 -50.86
N ALA A 65 -47.02 -12.32 -49.57
CA ALA A 65 -46.78 -11.32 -48.54
C ALA A 65 -45.87 -11.88 -47.43
N ALA A 66 -44.88 -11.08 -47.03
CA ALA A 66 -44.04 -11.37 -45.87
C ALA A 66 -44.74 -10.97 -44.54
N PRO A 67 -44.48 -11.66 -43.43
CA PRO A 67 -45.14 -11.40 -42.15
C PRO A 67 -44.70 -10.07 -41.52
N ALA A 68 -45.58 -9.50 -40.68
CA ALA A 68 -45.28 -8.30 -39.91
C ALA A 68 -44.11 -8.54 -38.92
N PRO A 69 -43.26 -7.53 -38.64
CA PRO A 69 -42.16 -7.67 -37.70
C PRO A 69 -42.67 -7.91 -36.28
N ALA A 70 -42.07 -8.87 -35.59
CA ALA A 70 -42.36 -9.15 -34.19
C ALA A 70 -41.98 -7.94 -33.29
N PRO A 71 -42.69 -7.71 -32.17
CA PRO A 71 -42.36 -6.63 -31.24
C PRO A 71 -40.95 -6.85 -30.66
N MET A 72 -40.15 -5.78 -30.62
CA MET A 72 -38.84 -5.78 -29.97
C MET A 72 -38.99 -6.11 -28.47
N PRO A 73 -38.15 -6.98 -27.89
CA PRO A 73 -38.15 -7.20 -26.45
C PRO A 73 -37.79 -5.91 -25.72
N SER A 74 -38.63 -5.50 -24.77
CA SER A 74 -38.37 -4.34 -23.91
C SER A 74 -37.11 -4.57 -23.09
N VAL A 75 -36.13 -3.67 -23.21
CA VAL A 75 -34.92 -3.71 -22.38
C VAL A 75 -35.32 -3.43 -20.94
N ASP A 76 -35.11 -4.42 -20.06
CA ASP A 76 -35.42 -4.30 -18.64
C ASP A 76 -34.38 -3.37 -17.95
N VAL A 77 -34.82 -2.12 -17.74
CA VAL A 77 -34.02 -1.09 -17.09
C VAL A 77 -33.76 -1.42 -15.62
N GLU A 78 -34.70 -2.09 -14.95
CA GLU A 78 -34.61 -2.45 -13.54
C GLU A 78 -33.52 -3.51 -13.33
N ALA A 79 -33.53 -4.58 -14.13
CA ALA A 79 -32.48 -5.60 -14.12
C ALA A 79 -31.09 -5.02 -14.47
N THR A 80 -31.05 -4.03 -15.36
CA THR A 80 -29.81 -3.35 -15.75
C THR A 80 -29.24 -2.47 -14.62
N LEU A 81 -30.11 -1.81 -13.84
CA LEU A 81 -29.71 -1.00 -12.67
C LEU A 81 -29.28 -1.85 -11.46
N GLN A 82 -29.90 -3.01 -11.26
CA GLN A 82 -29.51 -3.98 -10.24
C GLN A 82 -28.11 -4.54 -10.49
N LEU A 83 -27.80 -4.93 -11.74
CA LEU A 83 -26.45 -5.36 -12.15
C LEU A 83 -25.36 -4.28 -11.99
N ALA A 84 -25.74 -3.01 -11.87
CA ALA A 84 -24.83 -1.89 -11.66
C ALA A 84 -24.62 -1.51 -10.17
N ASN A 85 -25.25 -2.22 -9.22
CA ASN A 85 -25.27 -1.88 -7.79
C ASN A 85 -25.78 -0.45 -7.48
N LEU A 86 -26.67 0.10 -8.32
CA LEU A 86 -27.22 1.46 -8.16
C LEU A 86 -28.57 1.50 -7.41
N VAL A 87 -29.12 0.35 -7.01
CA VAL A 87 -30.36 0.20 -6.25
C VAL A 87 -30.13 -0.78 -5.09
N PRO A 88 -30.50 -0.46 -3.83
CA PRO A 88 -30.35 -1.39 -2.71
C PRO A 88 -31.38 -2.52 -2.78
N THR A 89 -30.92 -3.76 -2.61
CA THR A 89 -31.79 -4.95 -2.59
C THR A 89 -32.67 -5.00 -1.33
N PRO A 90 -33.97 -5.35 -1.45
CA PRO A 90 -34.85 -5.51 -0.30
C PRO A 90 -34.46 -6.75 0.54
N PRO A 91 -34.73 -6.76 1.86
CA PRO A 91 -34.43 -7.91 2.71
C PRO A 91 -35.28 -9.13 2.32
N THR A 92 -34.64 -10.29 2.15
CA THR A 92 -35.29 -11.54 1.76
C THR A 92 -36.27 -12.02 2.83
N ARG A 93 -37.53 -12.23 2.42
CA ARG A 93 -38.52 -12.93 3.27
C ARG A 93 -38.07 -14.37 3.51
N GLN A 94 -38.22 -14.84 4.74
CA GLN A 94 -37.99 -16.24 5.10
C GLN A 94 -38.96 -17.16 4.31
N ASN A 95 -38.46 -18.30 3.85
CA ASN A 95 -39.24 -19.26 3.05
C ASN A 95 -40.20 -20.06 3.96
N PRO A 96 -41.54 -20.03 3.73
CA PRO A 96 -42.51 -20.75 4.56
C PRO A 96 -42.38 -22.28 4.57
N TRP A 97 -41.57 -22.86 3.67
CA TRP A 97 -41.38 -24.31 3.52
C TRP A 97 -40.09 -24.85 4.15
N ALA A 98 -39.35 -24.01 4.89
CA ALA A 98 -38.24 -24.48 5.71
C ALA A 98 -38.77 -25.34 6.88
N LYS A 99 -38.51 -26.66 6.85
CA LYS A 99 -38.82 -27.55 7.96
C LYS A 99 -38.11 -27.06 9.24
N PRO A 100 -38.76 -27.12 10.42
CA PRO A 100 -38.08 -26.86 11.69
C PRO A 100 -36.99 -27.90 11.91
N ALA A 101 -35.79 -27.46 12.29
CA ALA A 101 -34.65 -28.32 12.53
C ALA A 101 -34.74 -28.97 13.93
N ALA A 102 -35.60 -29.98 14.06
CA ALA A 102 -35.85 -30.68 15.32
C ALA A 102 -34.68 -31.59 15.78
N ASP A 103 -33.78 -31.97 14.87
CA ASP A 103 -32.75 -32.99 15.11
C ASP A 103 -31.39 -32.41 15.56
N ALA A 104 -31.35 -31.15 16.02
CA ALA A 104 -30.12 -30.43 16.33
C ALA A 104 -29.67 -30.48 17.82
N GLU A 105 -30.48 -31.04 18.72
CA GLU A 105 -30.18 -31.06 20.17
C GLU A 105 -29.56 -32.40 20.66
N ALA A 106 -29.45 -33.41 19.79
CA ALA A 106 -29.18 -34.80 20.17
C ALA A 106 -27.72 -35.28 19.98
N GLN A 107 -26.72 -34.41 20.12
CA GLN A 107 -25.30 -34.83 19.98
C GLN A 107 -24.25 -33.96 20.70
N ASN A 108 -24.56 -33.49 21.92
CA ASN A 108 -23.62 -32.73 22.74
C ASN A 108 -22.58 -33.65 23.42
N ASN A 109 -21.54 -34.06 22.68
CA ASN A 109 -20.43 -34.85 23.22
C ASN A 109 -19.50 -33.94 24.04
N THR A 110 -19.32 -34.24 25.34
CA THR A 110 -18.84 -33.29 26.36
C THR A 110 -17.31 -33.12 26.43
N ALA A 111 -16.67 -32.92 25.29
CA ALA A 111 -15.28 -32.47 25.23
C ALA A 111 -15.15 -31.00 25.66
N LYS A 112 -14.21 -30.68 26.56
CA LYS A 112 -13.83 -29.29 26.83
C LYS A 112 -13.09 -28.75 25.59
N PRO A 113 -13.41 -27.54 25.08
CA PRO A 113 -12.65 -26.96 23.98
C PRO A 113 -11.19 -26.73 24.38
N HIS A 114 -10.27 -26.94 23.46
CA HIS A 114 -8.84 -26.70 23.64
C HIS A 114 -8.48 -25.29 23.17
N VAL A 115 -8.10 -24.43 24.12
CA VAL A 115 -7.67 -23.05 23.85
C VAL A 115 -6.16 -22.91 24.09
N MET A 116 -5.44 -22.47 23.06
CA MET A 116 -4.02 -22.15 23.16
C MET A 116 -3.83 -20.65 23.42
N LEU A 117 -3.39 -20.30 24.63
CA LEU A 117 -3.03 -18.92 24.98
C LEU A 117 -1.57 -18.64 24.58
N VAL A 118 -1.28 -17.45 24.06
CA VAL A 118 0.07 -17.05 23.63
C VAL A 118 0.44 -15.70 24.23
N ILE A 119 1.58 -15.60 24.94
CA ILE A 119 2.03 -14.37 25.61
C ILE A 119 3.56 -14.17 25.52
N THR A 120 3.99 -12.94 25.19
CA THR A 120 5.40 -12.64 24.85
C THR A 120 6.38 -12.75 26.03
N LYS A 121 5.92 -12.71 27.29
CA LYS A 121 6.80 -12.68 28.48
C LYS A 121 6.20 -13.40 29.68
N GLY A 122 7.06 -14.13 30.39
CA GLY A 122 6.75 -14.80 31.66
C GLY A 122 6.99 -14.00 32.95
N GLU A 123 7.49 -12.76 32.85
CA GLU A 123 7.67 -11.81 33.98
C GLU A 123 6.31 -11.43 34.62
N ALA A 124 6.30 -11.06 35.90
CA ALA A 124 5.09 -10.52 36.54
C ALA A 124 4.61 -9.21 35.88
N GLY A 125 3.30 -9.08 35.66
CA GLY A 125 2.71 -7.93 34.98
C GLY A 125 1.22 -8.11 34.65
N GLY A 126 0.53 -7.02 34.31
CA GLY A 126 -0.93 -7.04 34.18
C GLY A 126 -1.48 -7.98 33.09
N ALA A 127 -0.76 -8.15 31.98
CA ALA A 127 -1.17 -9.11 30.95
C ALA A 127 -1.03 -10.57 31.42
N GLN A 128 -0.07 -10.84 32.30
CA GLN A 128 0.19 -12.14 32.90
C GLN A 128 -0.83 -12.46 34.01
N SER A 129 -1.14 -11.50 34.90
CA SER A 129 -2.20 -11.64 35.90
C SER A 129 -3.57 -11.88 35.25
N HIS A 130 -3.87 -11.23 34.12
CA HIS A 130 -5.07 -11.50 33.33
C HIS A 130 -5.12 -12.95 32.81
N VAL A 131 -4.01 -13.46 32.25
CA VAL A 131 -3.91 -14.85 31.76
C VAL A 131 -4.09 -15.85 32.91
N LEU A 132 -3.45 -15.61 34.05
CA LEU A 132 -3.58 -16.46 35.24
C LEU A 132 -5.05 -16.52 35.72
N ALA A 133 -5.66 -15.36 35.98
CA ALA A 133 -7.04 -15.26 36.46
C ALA A 133 -8.07 -15.87 35.47
N LEU A 134 -7.82 -15.75 34.16
CA LEU A 134 -8.65 -16.38 33.13
C LEU A 134 -8.54 -17.92 33.15
N CYS A 135 -7.32 -18.46 33.34
CA CYS A 135 -7.12 -19.90 33.50
C CYS A 135 -7.77 -20.42 34.80
N GLU A 136 -7.56 -19.73 35.93
CA GLU A 136 -8.16 -20.07 37.24
C GLU A 136 -9.68 -20.19 37.16
N ALA A 137 -10.35 -19.24 36.50
CA ALA A 137 -11.80 -19.20 36.39
C ALA A 137 -12.40 -20.19 35.37
N LEU A 138 -11.66 -20.56 34.31
CA LEU A 138 -12.21 -21.36 33.19
C LEU A 138 -11.63 -22.78 33.04
N GLN A 139 -10.60 -23.18 33.79
CA GLN A 139 -10.06 -24.56 33.81
C GLN A 139 -11.11 -25.66 34.03
N SER A 140 -12.22 -25.36 34.72
CA SER A 140 -13.36 -26.26 34.89
C SER A 140 -14.06 -26.58 33.57
N ARG A 141 -14.12 -25.62 32.63
CA ARG A 141 -14.88 -25.68 31.37
C ARG A 141 -14.01 -25.79 30.10
N ILE A 142 -12.72 -25.44 30.18
CA ILE A 142 -11.80 -25.31 29.04
C ILE A 142 -10.51 -26.10 29.32
N HIS A 143 -9.93 -26.71 28.29
CA HIS A 143 -8.57 -27.24 28.33
C HIS A 143 -7.61 -26.16 27.82
N PHE A 144 -6.65 -25.73 28.65
CA PHE A 144 -5.70 -24.67 28.30
C PHE A 144 -4.31 -25.21 27.96
N THR A 145 -3.65 -24.56 27.01
CA THR A 145 -2.20 -24.68 26.78
C THR A 145 -1.63 -23.28 26.62
N VAL A 146 -0.61 -22.92 27.40
CA VAL A 146 -0.07 -21.55 27.42
C VAL A 146 1.35 -21.51 26.88
N VAL A 147 1.53 -20.80 25.78
CA VAL A 147 2.83 -20.55 25.14
C VAL A 147 3.42 -19.26 25.70
N ILE A 148 4.53 -19.36 26.44
CA ILE A 148 5.17 -18.23 27.14
C ILE A 148 6.50 -17.91 26.47
N GLY A 149 6.70 -16.64 26.09
CA GLY A 149 7.95 -16.15 25.52
C GLY A 149 9.06 -15.99 26.56
N GLY A 150 10.27 -16.42 26.19
CA GLY A 150 11.47 -16.41 27.05
C GLY A 150 11.89 -17.79 27.56
N PRO A 151 12.97 -17.86 28.36
CA PRO A 151 13.44 -19.09 28.98
C PRO A 151 12.51 -19.55 30.11
N GLU A 152 12.39 -20.87 30.27
CA GLU A 152 11.41 -21.51 31.15
C GLU A 152 11.62 -21.18 32.65
N GLU A 153 12.86 -21.31 33.12
CA GLU A 153 13.24 -21.19 34.53
C GLU A 153 12.93 -19.81 35.14
N ALA A 154 12.85 -18.77 34.31
CA ALA A 154 12.61 -17.39 34.73
C ALA A 154 11.12 -16.97 34.75
N SER A 155 10.18 -17.86 34.42
CA SER A 155 8.76 -17.49 34.34
C SER A 155 7.97 -17.75 35.62
N VAL A 156 7.68 -16.67 36.35
CA VAL A 156 6.73 -16.68 37.48
C VAL A 156 5.35 -17.17 37.02
N LEU A 157 4.84 -16.64 35.91
CA LEU A 157 3.56 -17.07 35.32
C LEU A 157 3.54 -18.58 34.99
N GLY A 158 4.63 -19.11 34.44
CA GLY A 158 4.76 -20.52 34.10
C GLY A 158 4.72 -21.44 35.31
N GLN A 159 5.32 -21.02 36.43
CA GLN A 159 5.25 -21.75 37.70
C GLN A 159 3.82 -21.75 38.27
N GLN A 160 3.15 -20.59 38.28
CA GLN A 160 1.78 -20.45 38.76
C GLN A 160 0.78 -21.28 37.95
N LEU A 161 0.86 -21.23 36.61
CA LEU A 161 0.01 -22.03 35.72
C LEU A 161 0.21 -23.54 35.89
N ARG A 162 1.43 -24.00 36.21
CA ARG A 162 1.71 -25.41 36.50
C ARG A 162 1.13 -25.87 37.84
N ALA A 163 1.09 -25.00 38.85
CA ALA A 163 0.38 -25.28 40.10
C ALA A 163 -1.13 -25.47 39.90
N LEU A 164 -1.70 -24.85 38.86
CA LEU A 164 -3.08 -25.03 38.39
C LEU A 164 -3.26 -26.23 37.43
N GLY A 165 -2.20 -27.01 37.17
CA GLY A 165 -2.25 -28.15 36.25
C GLY A 165 -2.35 -27.78 34.76
N VAL A 166 -2.11 -26.52 34.38
CA VAL A 166 -2.18 -26.05 32.98
C VAL A 166 -0.89 -26.41 32.23
N THR A 167 -1.02 -26.89 31.00
CA THR A 167 0.13 -27.19 30.13
C THR A 167 0.85 -25.90 29.71
N VAL A 168 2.12 -25.75 30.06
CA VAL A 168 2.94 -24.56 29.73
C VAL A 168 4.08 -24.92 28.80
N CYS A 169 4.11 -24.28 27.63
CA CYS A 169 5.15 -24.44 26.61
C CYS A 169 6.06 -23.19 26.55
N PRO A 170 7.35 -23.28 26.91
CA PRO A 170 8.29 -22.17 26.74
C PRO A 170 8.61 -21.95 25.24
N MET A 171 8.83 -20.69 24.86
CA MET A 171 9.25 -20.29 23.51
C MET A 171 10.31 -19.18 23.61
N PRO A 172 11.59 -19.53 23.83
CA PRO A 172 12.70 -18.57 23.90
C PRO A 172 12.83 -17.68 22.65
N GLU A 173 12.33 -18.15 21.50
CA GLU A 173 12.32 -17.42 20.23
C GLU A 173 11.35 -16.21 20.22
N MET A 174 10.33 -16.20 21.09
CA MET A 174 9.30 -15.15 21.13
C MET A 174 9.78 -13.91 21.92
N VAL A 175 10.79 -13.23 21.35
CA VAL A 175 11.41 -12.03 21.90
C VAL A 175 10.56 -10.78 21.61
N GLU A 176 10.56 -9.81 22.54
CA GLU A 176 9.88 -8.51 22.41
C GLU A 176 10.49 -7.61 21.29
N SER A 177 10.23 -7.96 20.02
CA SER A 177 10.80 -7.25 18.87
C SER A 177 9.89 -7.29 17.63
N LEU A 178 9.59 -6.12 17.07
CA LEU A 178 8.88 -5.96 15.79
C LEU A 178 9.77 -6.24 14.55
N ASN A 179 11.02 -6.71 14.74
CA ASN A 179 11.91 -7.04 13.64
C ASN A 179 11.49 -8.39 13.01
N PRO A 180 11.12 -8.45 11.71
CA PRO A 180 10.68 -9.68 11.07
C PRO A 180 11.66 -10.86 11.20
N TRP A 181 12.97 -10.59 11.18
CA TRP A 181 14.01 -11.62 11.32
C TRP A 181 14.06 -12.25 12.71
N ARG A 182 13.60 -11.55 13.76
CA ARG A 182 13.49 -12.08 15.13
C ARG A 182 12.11 -12.66 15.43
N LEU A 183 11.07 -12.15 14.77
CA LEU A 183 9.70 -12.66 14.85
C LEU A 183 9.52 -14.01 14.14
N TRP A 184 10.13 -14.17 12.96
CA TRP A 184 9.88 -15.32 12.08
C TRP A 184 10.16 -16.70 12.71
N PRO A 185 11.26 -16.90 13.49
CA PRO A 185 11.47 -18.15 14.22
C PRO A 185 10.32 -18.49 15.19
N ALA A 186 9.80 -17.50 15.92
CA ALA A 186 8.64 -17.69 16.80
C ALA A 186 7.36 -18.05 16.01
N VAL A 187 7.13 -17.42 14.85
CA VAL A 187 6.00 -17.78 13.95
C VAL A 187 6.14 -19.23 13.47
N GLN A 188 7.34 -19.66 13.06
CA GLN A 188 7.59 -21.05 12.63
C GLN A 188 7.39 -22.03 13.78
N LYS A 189 7.93 -21.74 14.97
CA LYS A 189 7.81 -22.59 16.16
C LYS A 189 6.35 -22.70 16.64
N LEU A 190 5.61 -21.59 16.63
CA LEU A 190 4.18 -21.57 16.96
C LEU A 190 3.34 -22.34 15.93
N THR A 191 3.67 -22.21 14.63
CA THR A 191 3.04 -23.01 13.56
C THR A 191 3.27 -24.51 13.78
N GLN A 192 4.47 -24.92 14.21
CA GLN A 192 4.79 -26.31 14.56
C GLN A 192 4.00 -26.80 15.79
N LEU A 193 3.90 -25.98 16.85
CA LEU A 193 3.12 -26.33 18.05
C LEU A 193 1.62 -26.47 17.75
N ILE A 194 1.04 -25.56 16.96
CA ILE A 194 -0.35 -25.64 16.51
C ILE A 194 -0.58 -26.85 15.59
N ALA A 195 0.42 -27.30 14.83
CA ALA A 195 0.31 -28.52 14.03
C ALA A 195 0.47 -29.81 14.85
N ALA A 196 1.25 -29.78 15.93
CA ALA A 196 1.49 -30.94 16.81
C ALA A 196 0.37 -31.17 17.82
N THR A 197 -0.17 -30.09 18.41
CA THR A 197 -1.25 -30.14 19.41
C THR A 197 -2.36 -29.16 18.99
N PRO A 198 -3.20 -29.53 18.00
CA PRO A 198 -4.10 -28.60 17.33
C PRO A 198 -5.24 -28.10 18.24
N PRO A 199 -5.24 -26.81 18.63
CA PRO A 199 -6.27 -26.23 19.47
C PRO A 199 -7.48 -25.81 18.64
N ASP A 200 -8.67 -25.87 19.23
CA ASP A 200 -9.90 -25.38 18.61
C ASP A 200 -9.85 -23.85 18.43
N LEU A 201 -9.14 -23.15 19.33
CA LEU A 201 -8.94 -21.72 19.26
C LEU A 201 -7.56 -21.28 19.78
N ILE A 202 -6.96 -20.27 19.14
CA ILE A 202 -5.78 -19.57 19.67
C ILE A 202 -6.23 -18.21 20.23
N GLN A 203 -5.75 -17.83 21.42
CA GLN A 203 -5.88 -16.46 21.93
C GLN A 203 -4.52 -15.85 22.23
N ALA A 204 -4.25 -14.68 21.69
CA ALA A 204 -3.00 -13.97 21.93
C ALA A 204 -3.18 -12.79 22.89
N HIS A 205 -2.26 -12.64 23.84
CA HIS A 205 -2.17 -11.49 24.75
C HIS A 205 -0.83 -10.79 24.55
N SER A 206 -0.84 -9.46 24.43
CA SER A 206 0.29 -8.58 24.02
C SER A 206 0.63 -8.59 22.52
N ALA A 207 1.23 -7.49 22.05
CA ALA A 207 1.33 -7.18 20.62
C ALA A 207 2.20 -8.16 19.79
N ILE A 208 3.34 -8.63 20.33
CA ILE A 208 4.22 -9.55 19.59
C ILE A 208 3.60 -10.95 19.49
N ALA A 209 3.03 -11.46 20.59
CA ALA A 209 2.22 -12.67 20.56
C ALA A 209 1.03 -12.55 19.59
N GLY A 210 0.33 -11.41 19.58
CA GLY A 210 -0.76 -11.14 18.64
C GLY A 210 -0.31 -11.12 17.18
N LEU A 211 0.88 -10.57 16.90
CA LEU A 211 1.52 -10.58 15.59
C LEU A 211 1.90 -12.02 15.17
N ALA A 212 2.51 -12.78 16.08
CA ALA A 212 2.99 -14.13 15.83
C ALA A 212 1.84 -15.14 15.65
N ALA A 213 0.83 -15.10 16.52
CA ALA A 213 -0.34 -15.97 16.47
C ALA A 213 -1.14 -15.79 15.18
N ARG A 214 -1.48 -14.55 14.81
CA ARG A 214 -2.21 -14.28 13.55
C ARG A 214 -1.43 -14.75 12.32
N LEU A 215 -0.10 -14.57 12.30
CA LEU A 215 0.76 -15.09 11.22
C LEU A 215 0.90 -16.63 11.22
N ALA A 216 0.77 -17.31 12.36
CA ALA A 216 0.74 -18.78 12.43
C ALA A 216 -0.64 -19.32 12.00
N CYS A 217 -1.73 -18.74 12.50
CA CYS A 217 -3.10 -19.12 12.16
C CYS A 217 -3.44 -18.97 10.67
N GLN A 218 -2.87 -17.97 9.99
CA GLN A 218 -2.92 -17.85 8.51
C GLN A 218 -2.33 -19.07 7.76
N ARG A 219 -1.53 -19.92 8.41
CA ARG A 219 -0.92 -21.13 7.82
C ARG A 219 -1.60 -22.42 8.27
N THR A 220 -2.19 -22.43 9.47
CA THR A 220 -2.82 -23.62 10.06
C THR A 220 -4.33 -23.64 9.91
N ALA A 221 -4.94 -22.58 9.37
CA ALA A 221 -6.39 -22.42 9.22
C ALA A 221 -7.14 -22.67 10.53
N ARG A 222 -6.72 -21.98 11.59
CA ARG A 222 -7.38 -21.99 12.91
C ARG A 222 -7.85 -20.59 13.29
N PRO A 223 -8.99 -20.45 13.97
CA PRO A 223 -9.47 -19.15 14.41
C PRO A 223 -8.52 -18.54 15.45
N VAL A 224 -8.56 -17.20 15.56
CA VAL A 224 -7.68 -16.46 16.49
C VAL A 224 -8.38 -15.27 17.13
N VAL A 225 -8.39 -15.26 18.45
CA VAL A 225 -8.78 -14.13 19.29
C VAL A 225 -7.54 -13.33 19.68
N TYR A 226 -7.63 -12.00 19.71
CA TYR A 226 -6.53 -11.13 20.13
C TYR A 226 -6.98 -10.17 21.24
N THR A 227 -6.38 -10.30 22.43
CA THR A 227 -6.62 -9.41 23.57
C THR A 227 -5.61 -8.26 23.59
N VAL A 228 -6.12 -7.06 23.35
CA VAL A 228 -5.37 -5.82 23.33
C VAL A 228 -5.37 -5.19 24.73
N HIS A 229 -4.26 -5.39 25.43
CA HIS A 229 -3.95 -4.72 26.71
C HIS A 229 -3.48 -3.26 26.55
N GLY A 230 -3.28 -2.82 25.30
CA GLY A 230 -2.84 -1.47 24.94
C GLY A 230 -2.23 -1.45 23.53
N PHE A 231 -2.74 -0.62 22.63
CA PHE A 231 -2.21 -0.57 21.26
C PHE A 231 -0.82 0.06 21.14
N GLY A 232 0.03 -0.55 20.31
CA GLY A 232 1.36 -0.03 19.97
C GLY A 232 1.36 1.23 19.09
N PHE A 233 0.19 1.76 18.73
CA PHE A 233 0.03 2.95 17.88
C PHE A 233 -0.70 4.14 18.55
N LYS A 234 -0.77 4.16 19.88
CA LYS A 234 -1.29 5.31 20.64
C LYS A 234 -0.52 6.63 20.37
N PRO A 235 -1.13 7.81 20.57
CA PRO A 235 -0.51 9.10 20.24
C PRO A 235 0.84 9.34 20.92
N GLU A 236 1.02 8.88 22.15
CA GLU A 236 2.18 9.12 23.02
C GLU A 236 3.41 8.28 22.60
N ILE A 237 3.21 7.27 21.76
CA ILE A 237 4.28 6.38 21.29
C ILE A 237 5.09 7.08 20.19
N PRO A 238 6.44 7.06 20.25
CA PRO A 238 7.29 7.74 19.26
C PRO A 238 6.93 7.41 17.82
N TRP A 239 6.79 8.46 16.99
CA TRP A 239 6.20 8.42 15.65
C TRP A 239 6.57 7.20 14.81
N LEU A 240 7.86 6.88 14.69
CA LEU A 240 8.32 5.74 13.87
C LEU A 240 7.76 4.40 14.37
N ARG A 241 7.73 4.17 15.70
CA ARG A 241 7.15 2.95 16.30
C ARG A 241 5.63 2.93 16.13
N ARG A 242 4.97 4.09 16.31
CA ARG A 242 3.53 4.28 16.11
C ARG A 242 3.08 3.92 14.69
N GLN A 243 3.78 4.42 13.67
CA GLN A 243 3.47 4.10 12.27
C GLN A 243 3.69 2.61 11.97
N MET A 244 4.79 2.02 12.43
CA MET A 244 5.08 0.59 12.24
C MET A 244 4.03 -0.32 12.89
N ALA A 245 3.61 -0.02 14.13
CA ALA A 245 2.57 -0.76 14.82
C ALA A 245 1.19 -0.61 14.14
N SER A 246 0.84 0.60 13.69
CA SER A 246 -0.42 0.85 12.97
C SER A 246 -0.47 0.08 11.64
N LEU A 247 0.62 0.05 10.88
CA LEU A 247 0.73 -0.74 9.65
C LEU A 247 0.62 -2.24 9.92
N ALA A 248 1.28 -2.75 10.96
CA ALA A 248 1.24 -4.16 11.33
C ALA A 248 -0.18 -4.61 11.76
N GLU A 249 -0.86 -3.83 12.59
CA GLU A 249 -2.23 -4.13 13.04
C GLU A 249 -3.24 -4.03 11.89
N ARG A 250 -3.11 -3.04 10.98
CA ARG A 250 -3.95 -2.95 9.77
C ARG A 250 -3.71 -4.08 8.78
N ALA A 251 -2.51 -4.65 8.72
CA ALA A 251 -2.20 -5.77 7.85
C ALA A 251 -2.74 -7.12 8.36
N LEU A 252 -2.96 -7.25 9.67
CA LEU A 252 -3.44 -8.49 10.31
C LEU A 252 -4.88 -8.44 10.83
N SER A 253 -5.55 -7.29 10.78
CA SER A 253 -6.94 -7.14 11.24
C SER A 253 -7.89 -8.09 10.50
N GLY A 254 -7.75 -8.23 9.17
CA GLY A 254 -8.52 -9.20 8.37
C GLY A 254 -8.24 -10.68 8.68
N SER A 255 -7.16 -10.98 9.41
CA SER A 255 -6.85 -12.32 9.95
C SER A 255 -7.09 -12.42 11.46
N THR A 256 -7.88 -11.52 12.04
CA THR A 256 -8.32 -11.57 13.43
C THR A 256 -9.79 -12.03 13.44
N THR A 257 -10.11 -13.15 14.10
CA THR A 257 -11.49 -13.66 14.12
C THR A 257 -12.36 -12.79 15.02
N HIS A 258 -11.93 -12.60 16.28
CA HIS A 258 -12.47 -11.59 17.19
C HIS A 258 -11.34 -10.86 17.94
N MET A 259 -11.59 -9.62 18.34
CA MET A 259 -10.67 -8.78 19.10
C MET A 259 -11.30 -8.41 20.44
N ILE A 260 -10.53 -8.54 21.53
CA ILE A 260 -10.96 -8.18 22.88
C ILE A 260 -10.15 -6.96 23.32
N CYS A 261 -10.83 -5.83 23.47
CA CYS A 261 -10.26 -4.59 24.00
C CYS A 261 -10.51 -4.51 25.50
N VAL A 262 -9.48 -4.23 26.31
CA VAL A 262 -9.64 -4.09 27.77
C VAL A 262 -10.34 -2.80 28.20
N SER A 263 -10.55 -1.86 27.27
CA SER A 263 -11.22 -0.59 27.51
C SER A 263 -11.94 -0.07 26.25
N LYS A 264 -12.90 0.84 26.41
CA LYS A 264 -13.58 1.56 25.31
C LYS A 264 -12.56 2.36 24.51
N HIS A 265 -11.56 2.94 25.17
CA HIS A 265 -10.46 3.65 24.51
C HIS A 265 -9.64 2.75 23.57
N GLU A 266 -9.28 1.53 23.97
CA GLU A 266 -8.64 0.59 23.01
C GLU A 266 -9.61 0.23 21.87
N ARG A 267 -10.92 0.06 22.13
CA ARG A 267 -11.90 -0.21 21.06
C ARG A 267 -11.98 0.95 20.05
N GLU A 268 -11.93 2.20 20.50
CA GLU A 268 -11.93 3.38 19.63
C GLU A 268 -10.66 3.48 18.76
N LEU A 269 -9.55 2.90 19.20
CA LEU A 269 -8.35 2.69 18.39
C LEU A 269 -8.50 1.47 17.45
N ALA A 270 -9.16 0.39 17.89
CA ALA A 270 -9.44 -0.78 17.06
C ALA A 270 -10.38 -0.46 15.88
N TYR A 271 -11.36 0.42 16.06
CA TYR A 271 -12.25 0.92 15.00
C TYR A 271 -11.53 1.73 13.91
N GLN A 272 -10.24 2.05 14.07
CA GLN A 272 -9.38 2.66 13.03
C GLN A 272 -8.59 1.64 12.20
N LEU A 273 -8.84 0.35 12.44
CA LEU A 273 -8.33 -0.79 11.68
C LEU A 273 -9.44 -1.31 10.75
N PRO A 274 -9.11 -1.93 9.60
CA PRO A 274 -10.09 -2.63 8.79
C PRO A 274 -10.45 -3.97 9.44
N ILE A 275 -11.28 -3.90 10.48
CA ILE A 275 -11.97 -5.00 11.15
C ILE A 275 -13.45 -4.64 11.28
N ALA A 276 -14.34 -5.61 11.15
CA ALA A 276 -15.77 -5.39 11.28
C ALA A 276 -16.15 -5.20 12.76
N GLN A 277 -17.05 -4.26 13.06
CA GLN A 277 -17.26 -3.77 14.44
C GLN A 277 -17.84 -4.83 15.37
N GLU A 278 -18.67 -5.73 14.83
CA GLU A 278 -19.27 -6.85 15.54
C GLU A 278 -18.24 -7.88 16.06
N ARG A 279 -17.01 -7.84 15.56
CA ARG A 279 -15.88 -8.67 15.99
C ARG A 279 -15.03 -8.02 17.08
N VAL A 280 -15.37 -6.81 17.54
CA VAL A 280 -14.56 -6.05 18.53
C VAL A 280 -15.34 -5.90 19.84
N HIS A 281 -14.96 -6.70 20.83
CA HIS A 281 -15.61 -6.75 22.14
C HIS A 281 -14.87 -5.88 23.17
N ILE A 282 -15.59 -5.27 24.11
CA ILE A 282 -14.99 -4.68 25.31
C ILE A 282 -15.16 -5.68 26.46
N ILE A 283 -14.04 -6.18 26.99
CA ILE A 283 -14.03 -7.01 28.19
C ILE A 283 -12.95 -6.46 29.12
N PRO A 284 -13.32 -5.78 30.22
CA PRO A 284 -12.34 -5.21 31.14
C PRO A 284 -11.52 -6.31 31.82
N ASN A 285 -10.33 -5.94 32.29
CA ASN A 285 -9.57 -6.77 33.20
C ASN A 285 -10.40 -7.01 34.47
N GLY A 286 -10.40 -8.27 34.94
CA GLY A 286 -10.97 -8.66 36.22
C GLY A 286 -9.97 -9.42 37.07
N ILE A 287 -10.12 -9.34 38.40
CA ILE A 287 -9.29 -10.05 39.37
C ILE A 287 -10.17 -10.77 40.40
N ALA A 288 -9.61 -11.78 41.07
CA ALA A 288 -10.32 -12.53 42.10
C ALA A 288 -10.68 -11.62 43.29
N LYS A 289 -11.91 -11.81 43.81
CA LYS A 289 -12.35 -11.18 45.06
C LYS A 289 -11.45 -11.63 46.20
N LEU A 290 -11.29 -10.79 47.23
CA LEU A 290 -10.68 -11.24 48.48
C LEU A 290 -11.61 -12.29 49.10
N ALA A 291 -11.06 -13.38 49.62
CA ALA A 291 -11.83 -14.33 50.40
C ALA A 291 -12.34 -13.59 51.65
N THR A 292 -13.67 -13.52 51.81
CA THR A 292 -14.26 -13.03 53.06
C THR A 292 -13.73 -13.89 54.20
N PRO A 293 -13.23 -13.31 55.32
CA PRO A 293 -13.02 -14.08 56.53
C PRO A 293 -14.31 -14.81 56.86
N LEU A 294 -14.24 -16.12 57.14
CA LEU A 294 -15.41 -16.87 57.57
C LEU A 294 -16.05 -16.12 58.75
N PRO A 295 -17.38 -15.89 58.74
CA PRO A 295 -18.01 -15.20 59.84
C PRO A 295 -17.73 -16.01 61.11
N MET A 296 -17.09 -15.35 62.09
CA MET A 296 -16.91 -15.91 63.43
C MET A 296 -18.27 -16.40 63.91
N THR A 297 -18.42 -17.70 64.10
CA THR A 297 -19.69 -18.32 64.45
C THR A 297 -20.16 -17.74 65.78
N SER A 298 -21.24 -16.96 65.74
CA SER A 298 -21.91 -16.39 66.91
C SER A 298 -22.64 -17.48 67.70
N ALA A 299 -21.86 -18.39 68.27
CA ALA A 299 -22.32 -19.47 69.14
C ALA A 299 -22.45 -18.96 70.58
N ASP A 300 -23.22 -17.89 70.76
CA ASP A 300 -23.38 -17.21 72.05
C ASP A 300 -24.79 -16.58 72.21
N GLU A 301 -25.84 -17.36 71.89
CA GLU A 301 -27.21 -17.02 72.31
C GLU A 301 -28.16 -18.25 72.40
N ALA A 302 -27.71 -19.38 73.00
CA ALA A 302 -28.61 -20.50 73.35
C ALA A 302 -28.04 -21.55 74.35
N ALA A 303 -27.54 -21.15 75.52
CA ALA A 303 -27.31 -22.09 76.64
C ALA A 303 -27.32 -21.38 78.02
N THR A 304 -28.37 -21.60 78.80
CA THR A 304 -28.36 -21.32 80.25
C THR A 304 -27.94 -22.57 81.04
N VAL A 305 -27.63 -22.37 82.33
CA VAL A 305 -27.47 -23.39 83.39
C VAL A 305 -26.06 -23.99 83.59
N ASP A 306 -25.46 -23.57 84.72
CA ASP A 306 -24.59 -24.30 85.66
C ASP A 306 -23.22 -24.90 85.29
N ALA A 307 -22.18 -24.28 85.87
CA ALA A 307 -21.42 -24.78 87.04
C ALA A 307 -19.98 -25.33 86.91
N THR A 308 -19.23 -24.97 87.96
CA THR A 308 -18.15 -25.69 88.66
C THR A 308 -16.80 -26.01 87.99
N GLU A 309 -15.79 -25.29 88.47
CA GLU A 309 -14.56 -25.81 89.11
C GLU A 309 -13.34 -26.36 88.31
N SER A 310 -12.19 -26.26 89.00
CA SER A 310 -10.91 -26.96 88.81
C SER A 310 -10.18 -26.77 87.46
N THR A 311 -9.16 -25.91 87.34
CA THR A 311 -7.81 -25.89 87.98
C THR A 311 -6.84 -27.00 87.54
N SER A 312 -5.55 -26.61 87.48
CA SER A 312 -4.35 -27.48 87.55
C SER A 312 -3.95 -28.25 86.27
N LEU A 313 -2.66 -28.54 86.00
CA LEU A 313 -1.39 -27.88 86.40
C LEU A 313 -0.24 -28.34 85.47
N GLY A 314 0.89 -27.62 85.49
CA GLY A 314 2.20 -28.12 85.03
C GLY A 314 2.49 -27.95 83.53
N SER A 315 3.67 -27.50 83.05
CA SER A 315 5.09 -27.76 83.40
C SER A 315 5.68 -28.98 82.67
N SER A 316 6.88 -28.94 82.07
CA SER A 316 7.86 -27.86 81.83
C SER A 316 9.09 -28.42 81.09
N PHE A 317 9.88 -27.56 80.42
CA PHE A 317 11.18 -27.86 79.78
C PHE A 317 11.10 -28.77 78.52
N ASP A 318 12.00 -28.71 77.52
CA ASP A 318 13.18 -27.82 77.38
C ASP A 318 13.48 -27.39 75.92
N GLU A 319 14.52 -26.57 75.74
CA GLU A 319 14.92 -25.89 74.50
C GLU A 319 15.27 -26.79 73.29
N SER A 320 14.91 -26.35 72.07
CA SER A 320 15.91 -25.92 71.05
C SER A 320 15.29 -25.58 69.67
N SER A 321 16.10 -24.90 68.84
CA SER A 321 15.88 -24.44 67.46
C SER A 321 15.03 -23.16 67.26
N ASN A 322 15.61 -22.19 66.56
CA ASN A 322 15.00 -20.91 66.20
C ASN A 322 14.27 -21.00 64.86
N SER A 323 13.01 -20.56 64.81
CA SER A 323 12.38 -20.03 63.61
C SER A 323 11.50 -18.82 63.97
N HIS A 324 11.75 -17.68 63.34
CA HIS A 324 10.97 -16.46 63.57
C HIS A 324 9.62 -16.54 62.84
N THR A 325 8.57 -16.98 63.55
CA THR A 325 7.18 -16.81 63.11
C THR A 325 6.77 -15.36 63.30
N PRO A 326 6.37 -14.61 62.25
CA PRO A 326 5.77 -13.30 62.41
C PRO A 326 4.38 -13.42 63.04
N ALA A 327 4.12 -12.68 64.12
CA ALA A 327 2.78 -12.60 64.71
C ALA A 327 1.82 -11.81 63.81
N ALA A 328 0.52 -12.08 63.93
CA ALA A 328 -0.52 -11.42 63.14
C ALA A 328 -0.55 -9.89 63.38
N PRO A 329 -0.78 -9.07 62.33
CA PRO A 329 -0.68 -7.61 62.43
C PRO A 329 -1.87 -6.99 63.19
N VAL A 330 -1.65 -6.61 64.45
CA VAL A 330 -2.55 -5.72 65.18
C VAL A 330 -2.49 -4.32 64.54
N SER A 331 -3.66 -3.76 64.17
CA SER A 331 -3.75 -2.49 63.45
C SER A 331 -3.43 -1.29 64.35
N VAL A 332 -2.17 -0.85 64.35
CA VAL A 332 -1.75 0.39 65.03
C VAL A 332 -2.35 1.60 64.31
N HIS A 333 -3.25 2.32 64.98
CA HIS A 333 -3.86 3.54 64.44
C HIS A 333 -2.90 4.73 64.45
N THR A 334 -2.11 4.87 63.39
CA THR A 334 -1.39 6.11 63.09
C THR A 334 -2.36 7.20 62.67
N THR A 335 -2.20 8.43 63.19
CA THR A 335 -3.08 9.57 62.84
C THR A 335 -2.80 10.13 61.44
N LYS A 336 -1.61 9.89 60.89
CA LYS A 336 -1.24 10.17 59.50
C LYS A 336 -1.69 9.03 58.59
N PRO A 337 -2.20 9.31 57.36
CA PRO A 337 -2.42 8.25 56.36
C PRO A 337 -1.09 7.69 55.82
N ARG A 338 -1.10 6.40 55.50
CA ARG A 338 0.01 5.74 54.79
C ARG A 338 -0.30 5.63 53.29
N LEU A 339 0.65 6.00 52.45
CA LEU A 339 0.51 6.02 50.98
C LEU A 339 1.23 4.80 50.37
N ILE A 340 0.75 4.33 49.22
CA ILE A 340 1.40 3.26 48.45
C ILE A 340 1.27 3.49 46.94
N MET A 341 2.37 3.25 46.21
CA MET A 341 2.37 3.16 44.75
C MET A 341 2.96 1.81 44.31
N VAL A 342 2.16 1.02 43.60
CA VAL A 342 2.55 -0.29 43.05
C VAL A 342 2.74 -0.13 41.54
N ALA A 343 4.01 -0.01 41.11
CA ALA A 343 4.37 0.22 39.71
C ALA A 343 5.87 -0.07 39.46
N ARG A 344 6.18 -0.71 38.33
CA ARG A 344 7.57 -0.89 37.86
C ARG A 344 8.25 0.47 37.65
N MET A 345 9.48 0.65 38.14
CA MET A 345 10.23 1.92 38.06
C MET A 345 10.83 2.16 36.67
N LYS A 346 9.95 2.42 35.71
CA LYS A 346 10.24 2.62 34.28
C LYS A 346 9.17 3.53 33.66
N ALA A 347 9.55 4.40 32.73
CA ALA A 347 8.58 5.14 31.91
C ALA A 347 7.56 4.17 31.26
N PRO A 348 6.25 4.48 31.27
CA PRO A 348 5.64 5.79 31.58
C PRO A 348 5.35 6.11 33.06
N LYS A 349 5.69 5.25 34.03
CA LYS A 349 5.31 5.41 35.45
C LYS A 349 6.06 6.58 36.12
N ARG A 350 5.33 7.56 36.68
CA ARG A 350 5.81 8.87 37.12
C ARG A 350 6.05 8.98 38.63
N HIS A 351 6.93 8.12 39.16
CA HIS A 351 7.39 8.19 40.55
C HIS A 351 8.09 9.53 40.85
N ASP A 352 8.76 10.13 39.85
CA ASP A 352 9.39 11.44 39.93
C ASP A 352 8.40 12.59 40.21
N VAL A 353 7.14 12.48 39.76
CA VAL A 353 6.09 13.46 40.06
C VAL A 353 5.59 13.27 41.49
N LEU A 354 5.42 12.02 41.94
CA LEU A 354 5.00 11.71 43.31
C LEU A 354 6.01 12.20 44.35
N LEU A 355 7.31 11.97 44.15
CA LEU A 355 8.36 12.45 45.05
C LEU A 355 8.38 13.98 45.16
N ARG A 356 8.28 14.71 44.04
CA ARG A 356 8.21 16.18 44.07
C ARG A 356 6.92 16.69 44.73
N ALA A 357 5.79 16.02 44.51
CA ALA A 357 4.55 16.33 45.20
C ALA A 357 4.66 16.12 46.71
N LEU A 358 5.26 15.01 47.17
CA LEU A 358 5.49 14.74 48.60
C LEU A 358 6.35 15.82 49.27
N ALA A 359 7.37 16.33 48.58
CA ALA A 359 8.17 17.45 49.08
C ALA A 359 7.34 18.73 49.23
N GLN A 360 6.46 19.06 48.27
CA GLN A 360 5.53 20.20 48.38
C GLN A 360 4.50 20.01 49.51
N VAL A 361 3.97 18.80 49.68
CA VAL A 361 3.05 18.45 50.77
C VAL A 361 3.73 18.58 52.12
N ARG A 362 4.95 18.04 52.29
CA ARG A 362 5.77 18.19 53.51
C ARG A 362 5.99 19.66 53.87
N ASN A 363 6.40 20.47 52.88
CA ASN A 363 6.64 21.90 53.06
C ASN A 363 5.36 22.68 53.44
N THR A 364 4.16 22.15 53.15
CA THR A 364 2.87 22.80 53.43
C THR A 364 2.17 22.26 54.68
N LEU A 365 2.41 21.01 55.08
CA LEU A 365 1.84 20.38 56.28
C LEU A 365 2.77 20.43 57.50
N GLY A 366 4.07 20.73 57.31
CA GLY A 366 5.08 20.73 58.37
C GLY A 366 5.56 19.33 58.79
N TYR A 367 5.08 18.28 58.13
CA TYR A 367 5.51 16.90 58.35
C TYR A 367 5.43 16.08 57.06
N GLU A 368 6.25 15.05 56.95
CA GLU A 368 6.27 14.15 55.79
C GLU A 368 5.24 13.01 55.92
N LEU A 369 4.76 12.54 54.76
CA LEU A 369 3.81 11.42 54.63
C LEU A 369 4.57 10.15 54.26
N ALA A 370 4.37 9.09 55.04
CA ALA A 370 4.97 7.80 54.76
C ALA A 370 4.42 7.19 53.46
N VAL A 371 5.33 6.86 52.54
CA VAL A 371 5.00 6.25 51.24
C VAL A 371 5.78 4.95 51.04
N SER A 372 5.08 3.92 50.58
CA SER A 372 5.65 2.65 50.13
C SER A 372 5.70 2.61 48.61
N LEU A 373 6.90 2.41 48.03
CA LEU A 373 7.09 2.26 46.60
C LEU A 373 7.44 0.80 46.28
N ALA A 374 6.56 0.13 45.53
CA ALA A 374 6.61 -1.29 45.24
C ALA A 374 6.72 -1.58 43.73
N GLY A 375 7.65 -2.46 43.37
CA GLY A 375 8.12 -2.74 42.01
C GLY A 375 9.50 -2.13 41.75
N ASP A 376 10.40 -2.86 41.10
CA ASP A 376 11.75 -2.39 40.74
C ASP A 376 11.82 -1.84 39.29
N GLY A 377 12.98 -1.39 38.82
CA GLY A 377 13.17 -0.98 37.43
C GLY A 377 14.38 -0.08 37.17
N PRO A 378 14.73 0.15 35.89
CA PRO A 378 15.96 0.85 35.48
C PRO A 378 16.03 2.33 35.91
N LEU A 379 14.93 2.91 36.41
CA LEU A 379 14.92 4.27 36.96
C LEU A 379 15.04 4.30 38.49
N ARG A 380 15.13 3.15 39.19
CA ARG A 380 15.16 3.06 40.65
C ARG A 380 16.19 3.99 41.29
N ALA A 381 17.46 3.85 40.91
CA ALA A 381 18.55 4.67 41.44
C ALA A 381 18.37 6.18 41.17
N ALA A 382 17.71 6.56 40.07
CA ALA A 382 17.40 7.97 39.76
C ALA A 382 16.27 8.52 40.65
N HIS A 383 15.27 7.70 41.01
CA HIS A 383 14.24 8.08 41.97
C HIS A 383 14.76 8.09 43.41
N GLU A 384 15.65 7.17 43.79
CA GLU A 384 16.34 7.16 45.09
C GLU A 384 17.22 8.42 45.25
N ALA A 385 17.99 8.80 44.23
CA ALA A 385 18.74 10.05 44.21
C ALA A 385 17.84 11.31 44.28
N LEU A 386 16.71 11.33 43.57
CA LEU A 386 15.74 12.42 43.64
C LEU A 386 15.08 12.54 45.03
N ALA A 387 14.84 11.42 45.73
CA ALA A 387 14.33 11.45 47.10
C ALA A 387 15.35 12.06 48.07
N GLN A 388 16.64 11.74 47.90
CA GLN A 388 17.75 12.33 48.66
C GLN A 388 17.88 13.84 48.37
N GLU A 389 17.85 14.26 47.10
CA GLU A 389 17.87 15.67 46.68
C GLU A 389 16.73 16.48 47.33
N LEU A 390 15.51 15.92 47.35
CA LEU A 390 14.33 16.52 47.97
C LEU A 390 14.33 16.43 49.51
N ASN A 391 15.32 15.78 50.11
CA ASN A 391 15.46 15.51 51.55
C ASN A 391 14.24 14.77 52.14
N LEU A 392 13.72 13.78 51.40
CA LEU A 392 12.63 12.91 51.86
C LEU A 392 13.19 11.75 52.70
N GLN A 393 12.55 11.45 53.83
CA GLN A 393 13.01 10.47 54.83
C GLN A 393 12.00 9.33 55.05
N GLU A 394 10.73 9.51 54.69
CA GLU A 394 9.62 8.58 54.97
C GLU A 394 9.23 7.77 53.70
N VAL A 395 10.23 7.49 52.84
CA VAL A 395 10.07 6.75 51.57
C VAL A 395 10.61 5.33 51.72
N THR A 396 9.71 4.34 51.73
CA THR A 396 10.05 2.91 51.83
C THR A 396 10.18 2.29 50.44
N TRP A 397 11.36 1.75 50.11
CA TRP A 397 11.66 1.13 48.81
C TRP A 397 11.58 -0.39 48.90
N LEU A 398 10.44 -0.97 48.48
CA LEU A 398 10.15 -2.39 48.70
C LEU A 398 10.72 -3.33 47.63
N GLY A 399 11.07 -2.83 46.44
CA GLY A 399 11.45 -3.67 45.30
C GLY A 399 10.28 -4.50 44.77
N ASP A 400 10.56 -5.57 44.02
CA ASP A 400 9.53 -6.48 43.51
C ASP A 400 8.94 -7.33 44.65
N VAL A 401 7.60 -7.38 44.73
CA VAL A 401 6.84 -7.98 45.84
C VAL A 401 5.76 -8.95 45.34
N ASN A 402 5.59 -10.07 46.04
CA ASN A 402 4.64 -11.13 45.66
C ASN A 402 3.28 -11.02 46.36
N ASN A 403 3.20 -10.34 47.52
CA ASN A 403 2.02 -10.26 48.39
C ASN A 403 1.29 -8.91 48.32
N VAL A 404 1.10 -8.37 47.11
CA VAL A 404 0.48 -7.05 46.85
C VAL A 404 -0.87 -6.86 47.58
N SER A 405 -1.67 -7.92 47.71
CA SER A 405 -2.96 -7.87 48.44
C SER A 405 -2.82 -7.48 49.91
N GLU A 406 -1.87 -8.10 50.63
CA GLU A 406 -1.58 -7.81 52.05
C GLU A 406 -0.96 -6.43 52.20
N LEU A 407 -0.06 -6.09 51.27
CA LEU A 407 0.63 -4.81 51.24
C LEU A 407 -0.35 -3.64 51.07
N LEU A 408 -1.33 -3.75 50.16
CA LEU A 408 -2.38 -2.75 49.99
C LEU A 408 -3.24 -2.62 51.25
N ALA A 409 -3.63 -3.73 51.88
CA ALA A 409 -4.45 -3.71 53.11
C ALA A 409 -3.78 -2.98 54.30
N ALA A 410 -2.47 -2.75 54.26
CA ALA A 410 -1.71 -2.02 55.28
C ALA A 410 -1.63 -0.48 55.07
N HIS A 411 -2.30 0.08 54.05
CA HIS A 411 -2.22 1.49 53.66
C HIS A 411 -3.60 2.18 53.49
N ASP A 412 -3.66 3.50 53.62
CA ASP A 412 -4.89 4.31 53.48
C ASP A 412 -5.16 4.73 52.02
N VAL A 413 -4.09 5.07 51.29
CA VAL A 413 -4.15 5.80 50.02
C VAL A 413 -3.29 5.10 48.97
N PHE A 414 -3.92 4.68 47.87
CA PHE A 414 -3.22 4.18 46.69
C PHE A 414 -2.97 5.32 45.70
N VAL A 415 -1.74 5.39 45.17
CA VAL A 415 -1.34 6.38 44.18
C VAL A 415 -0.83 5.68 42.92
N LEU A 416 -1.34 6.07 41.74
CA LEU A 416 -0.78 5.64 40.45
C LEU A 416 -0.62 6.83 39.51
N LEU A 417 0.62 7.28 39.34
CA LEU A 417 0.98 8.29 38.34
C LEU A 417 1.67 7.66 37.12
N SER A 418 1.19 7.98 35.93
CA SER A 418 1.70 7.47 34.65
C SER A 418 1.33 8.38 33.49
N ASP A 419 2.18 8.50 32.48
CA ASP A 419 1.88 9.29 31.28
C ASP A 419 1.00 8.54 30.24
N HIS A 420 0.82 7.21 30.38
CA HIS A 420 -0.13 6.43 29.57
C HIS A 420 -0.36 5.02 30.14
N GLU A 421 -1.62 4.56 30.10
CA GLU A 421 -2.06 3.22 30.53
C GLU A 421 -3.07 2.63 29.53
N GLY A 422 -3.32 1.32 29.62
CA GLY A 422 -4.42 0.62 28.93
C GLY A 422 -5.65 0.48 29.83
N MET A 423 -5.55 -0.43 30.81
CA MET A 423 -6.44 -0.53 31.97
C MET A 423 -5.65 -1.15 33.14
N PRO A 424 -5.10 -0.35 34.08
CA PRO A 424 -4.13 -0.82 35.06
C PRO A 424 -4.76 -1.71 36.15
N ILE A 425 -4.24 -2.94 36.30
CA ILE A 425 -4.73 -3.89 37.31
C ILE A 425 -4.46 -3.41 38.74
N THR A 426 -3.37 -2.67 39.00
CA THR A 426 -3.07 -2.17 40.36
C THR A 426 -4.11 -1.17 40.88
N VAL A 427 -4.87 -0.50 39.99
CA VAL A 427 -6.06 0.26 40.39
C VAL A 427 -7.18 -0.68 40.85
N LEU A 428 -7.46 -1.78 40.14
CA LEU A 428 -8.47 -2.77 40.55
C LEU A 428 -8.11 -3.43 41.88
N GLU A 429 -6.82 -3.71 42.11
CA GLU A 429 -6.33 -4.27 43.37
C GLU A 429 -6.57 -3.31 44.54
N ALA A 430 -6.33 -2.00 44.34
CA ALA A 430 -6.62 -0.96 45.32
C ALA A 430 -8.12 -0.72 45.53
N MET A 431 -8.94 -0.78 44.46
CA MET A 431 -10.40 -0.70 44.54
C MET A 431 -10.93 -1.86 45.40
N ARG A 432 -10.54 -3.11 45.09
CA ARG A 432 -10.91 -4.32 45.82
C ARG A 432 -10.53 -4.27 47.30
N ALA A 433 -9.37 -3.69 47.62
CA ALA A 433 -8.90 -3.50 48.99
C ALA A 433 -9.52 -2.27 49.71
N GLY A 434 -10.30 -1.44 49.00
CA GLY A 434 -11.05 -0.32 49.59
C GLY A 434 -10.21 0.91 49.95
N LEU A 435 -9.06 1.13 49.29
CA LEU A 435 -8.20 2.30 49.55
C LEU A 435 -8.77 3.57 48.90
N GLY A 436 -8.43 4.74 49.45
CA GLY A 436 -8.67 6.00 48.76
C GLY A 436 -7.70 6.14 47.57
N ILE A 437 -8.22 6.20 46.33
CA ILE A 437 -7.36 6.20 45.14
C ILE A 437 -7.11 7.64 44.63
N LEU A 438 -5.84 7.94 44.36
CA LEU A 438 -5.38 9.10 43.58
C LEU A 438 -4.65 8.61 42.33
N ALA A 439 -5.07 9.02 41.13
CA ALA A 439 -4.50 8.51 39.90
C ALA A 439 -4.40 9.57 38.79
N SER A 440 -3.54 9.32 37.79
CA SER A 440 -3.47 10.14 36.58
C SER A 440 -4.82 10.16 35.84
N ASP A 441 -5.20 11.33 35.32
CA ASP A 441 -6.43 11.53 34.55
C ASP A 441 -6.32 11.00 33.11
N LEU A 442 -6.23 9.66 32.98
CA LEU A 442 -6.06 8.93 31.73
C LEU A 442 -7.35 8.23 31.28
N PRO A 443 -7.59 8.04 29.97
CA PRO A 443 -8.77 7.34 29.45
C PRO A 443 -9.01 5.97 30.11
N GLY A 444 -7.97 5.15 30.21
CA GLY A 444 -8.06 3.81 30.82
C GLY A 444 -8.35 3.77 32.32
N ILE A 445 -8.17 4.90 33.02
CA ILE A 445 -8.44 5.05 34.46
C ILE A 445 -9.81 5.68 34.69
N ARG A 446 -10.24 6.61 33.82
CA ARG A 446 -11.62 7.12 33.75
C ARG A 446 -12.67 6.03 33.50
N GLU A 447 -12.26 4.88 32.96
CA GLU A 447 -13.13 3.70 32.78
C GLU A 447 -13.20 2.80 34.03
N GLN A 448 -12.32 3.00 35.02
CA GLN A 448 -12.31 2.31 36.31
C GLN A 448 -12.91 3.17 37.44
N LEU A 449 -12.70 4.48 37.39
CA LEU A 449 -13.01 5.45 38.44
C LEU A 449 -13.72 6.67 37.86
N ILE A 450 -14.87 7.05 38.41
CA ILE A 450 -15.53 8.32 38.14
C ILE A 450 -14.93 9.39 39.05
N PRO A 451 -14.43 10.52 38.52
CA PRO A 451 -13.79 11.57 39.31
C PRO A 451 -14.67 12.07 40.47
N GLY A 452 -14.15 11.94 41.69
CA GLY A 452 -14.82 12.37 42.92
C GLY A 452 -15.85 11.38 43.49
N GLN A 453 -16.04 10.20 42.89
CA GLN A 453 -16.95 9.16 43.40
C GLN A 453 -16.18 7.97 43.98
N GLU A 454 -15.42 7.23 43.16
CA GLU A 454 -14.55 6.12 43.60
C GLU A 454 -13.10 6.56 43.84
N GLY A 455 -12.64 7.62 43.15
CA GLY A 455 -11.26 8.11 43.27
C GLY A 455 -11.09 9.56 42.82
N LEU A 456 -9.89 10.10 43.02
CA LEU A 456 -9.50 11.42 42.52
C LEU A 456 -8.59 11.25 41.31
N LEU A 457 -8.93 11.88 40.19
CA LEU A 457 -8.10 11.93 38.99
C LEU A 457 -7.39 13.29 38.90
N VAL A 458 -6.11 13.30 38.54
CA VAL A 458 -5.25 14.50 38.51
C VAL A 458 -4.37 14.57 37.27
N ALA A 459 -3.95 15.78 36.91
CA ALA A 459 -2.86 16.00 35.96
C ALA A 459 -1.51 15.54 36.55
N ASN A 460 -0.56 15.13 35.70
CA ASN A 460 0.78 14.69 36.08
C ASN A 460 1.73 15.85 36.43
N THR A 461 1.26 16.85 37.18
CA THR A 461 2.09 17.92 37.74
C THR A 461 2.24 17.74 39.25
N PRO A 462 3.43 18.01 39.82
CA PRO A 462 3.64 17.88 41.28
C PRO A 462 2.62 18.67 42.09
N GLU A 463 2.19 19.83 41.59
CA GLU A 463 1.29 20.76 42.26
C GLU A 463 -0.13 20.21 42.37
N ALA A 464 -0.69 19.65 41.28
CA ALA A 464 -2.03 19.07 41.26
C ALA A 464 -2.10 17.77 42.11
N VAL A 465 -1.02 16.98 42.08
CA VAL A 465 -0.86 15.80 42.94
C VAL A 465 -0.77 16.22 44.41
N ALA A 466 0.03 17.25 44.73
CA ALA A 466 0.18 17.76 46.09
C ALA A 466 -1.12 18.33 46.66
N GLU A 467 -1.91 19.03 45.84
CA GLU A 467 -3.24 19.54 46.23
C GLU A 467 -4.18 18.41 46.66
N GLN A 468 -4.37 17.39 45.82
CA GLN A 468 -5.28 16.29 46.14
C GLN A 468 -4.73 15.36 47.23
N LEU A 469 -3.40 15.22 47.38
CA LEU A 469 -2.79 14.56 48.55
C LEU A 469 -3.10 15.33 49.84
N MET A 470 -2.90 16.65 49.89
CA MET A 470 -3.27 17.47 51.05
C MET A 470 -4.77 17.36 51.36
N ARG A 471 -5.62 17.29 50.34
CA ARG A 471 -7.06 17.07 50.51
C ARG A 471 -7.38 15.72 51.14
N LEU A 472 -6.81 14.62 50.62
CA LEU A 472 -6.98 13.27 51.18
C LEU A 472 -6.44 13.18 52.62
N VAL A 473 -5.37 13.90 52.97
CA VAL A 473 -4.89 14.00 54.36
C VAL A 473 -5.91 14.72 55.25
N ARG A 474 -6.38 15.91 54.82
CA ARG A 474 -7.30 16.78 55.59
C ARG A 474 -8.72 16.23 55.72
N GLU A 475 -9.17 15.38 54.81
CA GLU A 475 -10.52 14.79 54.79
C GLU A 475 -10.50 13.26 55.00
N PRO A 476 -10.30 12.72 56.23
CA PRO A 476 -10.34 11.27 56.48
C PRO A 476 -11.67 10.59 56.06
N TYR A 477 -12.80 11.31 56.17
CA TYR A 477 -14.08 10.82 55.69
C TYR A 477 -14.13 10.68 54.17
N LEU A 478 -13.52 11.61 53.42
CA LEU A 478 -13.41 11.51 51.96
C LEU A 478 -12.64 10.25 51.57
N ARG A 479 -11.49 9.97 52.22
CA ARG A 479 -10.72 8.73 51.97
C ARG A 479 -11.59 7.48 52.08
N LYS A 480 -12.25 7.30 53.24
CA LYS A 480 -13.11 6.14 53.51
C LYS A 480 -14.32 6.04 52.58
N ARG A 481 -14.92 7.18 52.20
CA ARG A 481 -16.06 7.24 51.27
C ARG A 481 -15.64 6.83 49.86
N LEU A 482 -14.55 7.39 49.34
CA LEU A 482 -14.00 7.04 48.02
C LEU A 482 -13.65 5.54 47.96
N GLY A 483 -12.88 5.05 48.93
CA GLY A 483 -12.46 3.65 48.97
C GLY A 483 -13.61 2.64 49.07
N ARG A 484 -14.65 2.94 49.85
CA ARG A 484 -15.85 2.09 49.90
C ARG A 484 -16.63 2.08 48.58
N ALA A 485 -16.75 3.23 47.90
CA ALA A 485 -17.37 3.30 46.58
C ALA A 485 -16.54 2.54 45.53
N ALA A 486 -15.21 2.66 45.59
CA ALA A 486 -14.27 1.91 44.75
C ALA A 486 -14.43 0.39 44.92
N GLN A 487 -14.55 -0.10 46.16
CA GLN A 487 -14.76 -1.52 46.46
C GLN A 487 -16.10 -2.03 45.91
N GLN A 488 -17.17 -1.26 46.08
CA GLN A 488 -18.51 -1.60 45.53
C GLN A 488 -18.51 -1.60 43.99
N CYS A 489 -17.82 -0.64 43.36
CA CYS A 489 -17.64 -0.61 41.91
C CYS A 489 -16.83 -1.81 41.40
N PHE A 490 -15.78 -2.21 42.13
CA PHE A 490 -15.00 -3.42 41.84
C PHE A 490 -15.87 -4.69 41.91
N GLU A 491 -16.59 -4.91 43.01
CA GLU A 491 -17.44 -6.09 43.21
C GLU A 491 -18.54 -6.21 42.16
N GLY A 492 -19.06 -5.06 41.70
CA GLY A 492 -20.12 -4.97 40.70
C GLY A 492 -19.67 -5.10 39.24
N ASN A 493 -18.42 -4.74 38.89
CA ASN A 493 -18.00 -4.61 37.48
C ASN A 493 -16.68 -5.31 37.09
N PHE A 494 -15.80 -5.58 38.05
CA PHE A 494 -14.39 -5.97 37.79
C PHE A 494 -13.96 -7.27 38.49
N ALA A 495 -14.91 -8.06 38.97
CA ALA A 495 -14.65 -9.39 39.49
C ALA A 495 -14.36 -10.39 38.35
N VAL A 496 -13.41 -11.32 38.58
CA VAL A 496 -12.90 -12.26 37.57
C VAL A 496 -13.99 -13.09 36.88
N GLU A 497 -15.06 -13.44 37.59
CA GLU A 497 -16.15 -14.29 37.08
C GLU A 497 -16.90 -13.60 35.92
N GLN A 498 -17.05 -12.27 35.99
CA GLN A 498 -17.67 -11.49 34.92
C GLN A 498 -16.78 -11.37 33.68
N MET A 499 -15.46 -11.28 33.87
CA MET A 499 -14.50 -11.33 32.77
C MET A 499 -14.56 -12.71 32.09
N ALA A 500 -14.55 -13.78 32.88
CA ALA A 500 -14.55 -15.16 32.42
C ALA A 500 -15.77 -15.51 31.56
N GLU A 501 -16.99 -15.20 31.99
CA GLU A 501 -18.20 -15.49 31.18
C GLU A 501 -18.25 -14.68 29.87
N ARG A 502 -17.78 -13.42 29.89
CA ARG A 502 -17.70 -12.59 28.68
C ARG A 502 -16.68 -13.17 27.68
N VAL A 503 -15.50 -13.60 28.15
CA VAL A 503 -14.51 -14.26 27.28
C VAL A 503 -15.05 -15.59 26.75
N MET A 504 -15.73 -16.39 27.58
CA MET A 504 -16.36 -17.65 27.17
C MET A 504 -17.45 -17.43 26.10
N THR A 505 -18.18 -16.32 26.16
CA THR A 505 -19.14 -15.95 25.10
C THR A 505 -18.43 -15.67 23.77
N VAL A 506 -17.30 -14.97 23.77
CA VAL A 506 -16.49 -14.73 22.56
C VAL A 506 -15.90 -16.03 22.02
N TYR A 507 -15.43 -16.95 22.88
CA TYR A 507 -15.00 -18.28 22.44
C TYR A 507 -16.13 -19.05 21.75
N GLN A 508 -17.33 -19.07 22.33
CA GLN A 508 -18.50 -19.76 21.76
C GLN A 508 -18.95 -19.15 20.42
N GLN A 509 -18.83 -17.84 20.24
CA GLN A 509 -19.04 -17.19 18.94
C GLN A 509 -17.99 -17.65 17.92
N CYS A 510 -16.71 -17.56 18.29
CA CYS A 510 -15.56 -17.94 17.45
C CYS A 510 -15.67 -19.38 16.91
N LEU A 511 -16.04 -20.34 17.76
CA LEU A 511 -16.20 -21.74 17.39
C LEU A 511 -17.44 -22.00 16.51
N ARG A 512 -18.47 -21.16 16.59
CA ARG A 512 -19.67 -21.25 15.72
C ARG A 512 -19.39 -20.69 14.32
N ASP A 513 -18.66 -19.59 14.23
CA ASP A 513 -18.30 -18.99 12.93
C ASP A 513 -17.37 -19.90 12.12
N ASP A 514 -16.43 -20.59 12.79
CA ASP A 514 -15.55 -21.59 12.17
C ASP A 514 -16.35 -22.82 11.70
N ALA A 515 -17.32 -23.30 12.50
CA ALA A 515 -18.25 -24.37 12.12
C ALA A 515 -19.19 -23.99 10.96
N ALA A 516 -19.56 -22.72 10.83
CA ALA A 516 -20.38 -22.21 9.74
C ALA A 516 -19.61 -22.11 8.41
N THR A 517 -18.32 -21.75 8.46
CA THR A 517 -17.47 -21.63 7.27
C THR A 517 -16.83 -22.95 6.82
N SER A 518 -16.77 -23.96 7.68
CA SER A 518 -16.18 -25.27 7.40
C SER A 518 -17.13 -26.34 6.86
N ARG A 519 -18.45 -26.06 6.73
CA ARG A 519 -19.35 -26.89 5.92
C ARG A 519 -19.15 -26.56 4.43
N PRO A 520 -18.63 -27.48 3.59
CA PRO A 520 -18.49 -27.22 2.16
C PRO A 520 -19.87 -27.30 1.49
N GLN A 521 -20.57 -26.17 1.42
CA GLN A 521 -21.69 -26.02 0.51
C GLN A 521 -21.15 -25.97 -0.92
N ALA A 522 -20.98 -27.15 -1.51
CA ALA A 522 -20.77 -27.27 -2.94
C ALA A 522 -22.07 -26.84 -3.64
N ASP A 523 -22.09 -25.61 -4.18
CA ASP A 523 -22.64 -25.35 -5.51
C ASP A 523 -22.37 -23.92 -6.05
N GLU A 524 -22.30 -23.85 -7.38
CA GLU A 524 -22.67 -22.74 -8.30
C GLU A 524 -22.14 -21.30 -8.15
N HIS A 525 -21.42 -20.89 -7.09
CA HIS A 525 -20.95 -19.50 -6.93
C HIS A 525 -19.43 -19.27 -7.08
N THR A 526 -18.88 -19.76 -8.20
CA THR A 526 -17.49 -19.46 -8.62
C THR A 526 -17.37 -18.50 -9.81
N VAL A 527 -18.38 -17.63 -10.02
CA VAL A 527 -18.37 -16.57 -11.05
C VAL A 527 -18.31 -15.18 -10.39
N GLY A 528 -17.22 -14.90 -9.65
CA GLY A 528 -17.15 -13.71 -8.80
C GLY A 528 -15.75 -13.31 -8.33
N SER A 529 -14.81 -13.04 -9.25
CA SER A 529 -13.57 -12.25 -9.00
C SER A 529 -12.60 -12.23 -10.20
N ALA A 530 -12.65 -13.24 -11.07
CA ALA A 530 -11.52 -13.59 -11.95
C ALA A 530 -11.49 -12.89 -13.33
N LEU A 531 -12.18 -11.76 -13.55
CA LEU A 531 -12.23 -11.08 -14.85
C LEU A 531 -11.85 -9.59 -14.79
N VAL A 532 -10.55 -9.36 -15.00
CA VAL A 532 -9.94 -8.09 -15.44
C VAL A 532 -8.95 -8.50 -16.53
N SER A 533 -8.93 -7.86 -17.71
CA SER A 533 -8.08 -8.33 -18.84
C SER A 533 -6.62 -8.59 -18.42
N ALA A 534 -5.99 -9.65 -18.93
CA ALA A 534 -4.68 -10.06 -18.43
C ALA A 534 -3.53 -9.10 -18.80
N SER A 535 -3.74 -8.17 -19.72
CA SER A 535 -2.85 -7.01 -19.92
C SER A 535 -2.95 -6.02 -18.75
N VAL A 536 -4.16 -5.77 -18.24
CA VAL A 536 -4.37 -4.93 -17.06
C VAL A 536 -3.88 -5.67 -15.81
N ARG A 537 -4.20 -6.96 -15.60
CA ARG A 537 -3.64 -7.75 -14.48
C ARG A 537 -2.11 -7.84 -14.51
N ARG A 538 -1.47 -7.97 -15.68
CA ARG A 538 0.00 -7.94 -15.77
C ARG A 538 0.56 -6.56 -15.44
N ARG A 539 -0.06 -5.48 -15.92
CA ARG A 539 0.33 -4.11 -15.59
C ARG A 539 0.15 -3.81 -14.10
N ASP A 540 -1.00 -4.15 -13.52
CA ASP A 540 -1.33 -3.99 -12.11
C ASP A 540 -0.42 -4.84 -11.19
N ALA A 541 -0.17 -6.10 -11.54
CA ALA A 541 0.77 -6.94 -10.81
C ALA A 541 2.22 -6.42 -10.90
N LEU A 542 2.64 -5.85 -12.05
CA LEU A 542 3.94 -5.19 -12.18
C LEU A 542 4.02 -3.85 -11.43
N GLN A 543 2.96 -3.06 -11.43
CA GLN A 543 2.86 -1.82 -10.64
C GLN A 543 2.94 -2.16 -9.14
N SER A 544 2.18 -3.16 -8.70
CA SER A 544 2.26 -3.73 -7.35
C SER A 544 3.67 -4.23 -7.04
N TRP A 545 4.31 -4.98 -7.93
CA TRP A 545 5.68 -5.47 -7.74
C TRP A 545 6.72 -4.34 -7.67
N ALA A 546 6.54 -3.26 -8.43
CA ALA A 546 7.38 -2.06 -8.34
C ALA A 546 7.13 -1.29 -7.03
N LEU A 547 5.89 -1.19 -6.56
CA LEU A 547 5.59 -0.63 -5.23
C LEU A 547 6.21 -1.48 -4.10
N TRP A 548 6.15 -2.80 -4.20
CA TRP A 548 6.85 -3.72 -3.28
C TRP A 548 8.37 -3.54 -3.31
N GLY A 549 8.96 -3.08 -4.41
CA GLY A 549 10.39 -2.80 -4.51
C GLY A 549 10.88 -1.65 -3.64
N ALA A 550 9.99 -0.80 -3.12
CA ALA A 550 10.34 0.16 -2.07
C ALA A 550 10.88 -0.53 -0.80
N TRP A 551 10.46 -1.77 -0.52
CA TRP A 551 11.00 -2.59 0.57
C TRP A 551 12.44 -3.08 0.34
N MET A 552 13.05 -2.82 -0.82
CA MET A 552 14.49 -3.03 -1.03
C MET A 552 15.36 -1.90 -0.43
N LEU A 553 14.78 -0.73 -0.15
CA LEU A 553 15.50 0.40 0.43
C LEU A 553 15.87 0.16 1.92
N PRO A 554 14.95 -0.22 2.84
CA PRO A 554 15.31 -0.48 4.24
C PRO A 554 16.45 -1.50 4.45
N PRO A 555 16.48 -2.69 3.80
CA PRO A 555 17.60 -3.62 3.95
C PRO A 555 18.88 -3.08 3.28
N SER A 556 18.79 -2.27 2.23
CA SER A 556 19.96 -1.60 1.64
C SER A 556 20.55 -0.54 2.57
N LEU A 557 19.71 0.21 3.31
CA LEU A 557 20.14 1.17 4.32
C LEU A 557 20.73 0.48 5.56
N VAL A 558 20.17 -0.66 6.00
CA VAL A 558 20.76 -1.49 7.07
C VAL A 558 22.10 -2.08 6.64
N ALA A 559 22.21 -2.58 5.40
CA ALA A 559 23.48 -3.04 4.84
C ALA A 559 24.51 -1.90 4.72
N ALA A 560 24.07 -0.68 4.34
CA ALA A 560 24.93 0.50 4.31
C ALA A 560 25.48 0.84 5.70
N GLN A 561 24.63 0.85 6.74
CA GLN A 561 25.07 1.08 8.12
C GLN A 561 26.08 0.02 8.57
N LEU A 562 25.78 -1.27 8.37
CA LEU A 562 26.69 -2.36 8.76
C LEU A 562 28.05 -2.30 8.03
N LEU A 563 28.06 -1.90 6.75
CA LEU A 563 29.30 -1.70 5.98
C LEU A 563 30.06 -0.43 6.38
N GLN A 564 29.37 0.60 6.89
CA GLN A 564 29.97 1.80 7.45
C GLN A 564 30.58 1.51 8.83
N ASP A 565 29.85 0.80 9.70
CA ASP A 565 30.31 0.36 11.03
C ASP A 565 31.53 -0.57 10.92
N ALA A 566 31.58 -1.39 9.86
CA ALA A 566 32.74 -2.23 9.52
C ALA A 566 33.90 -1.47 8.83
N GLY A 567 33.79 -0.14 8.61
CA GLY A 567 34.82 0.68 7.96
C GLY A 567 34.99 0.44 6.45
N VAL A 568 34.10 -0.32 5.82
CA VAL A 568 34.15 -0.71 4.40
C VAL A 568 33.56 0.38 3.49
N MET A 569 32.64 1.21 4.01
CA MET A 569 31.95 2.28 3.26
C MET A 569 31.92 3.60 4.04
N THR A 570 31.83 4.73 3.32
CA THR A 570 31.70 6.07 3.91
C THR A 570 30.24 6.45 4.17
N TYR A 571 30.01 7.40 5.08
CA TYR A 571 28.68 7.95 5.41
C TYR A 571 27.83 8.33 4.18
N GLN A 572 28.48 8.87 3.15
CA GLN A 572 27.88 9.27 1.88
C GLN A 572 27.14 8.12 1.17
N PHE A 573 27.43 6.86 1.51
CA PHE A 573 26.71 5.70 0.95
C PHE A 573 25.23 5.71 1.33
N GLY A 574 24.89 5.98 2.60
CA GLY A 574 23.50 6.04 3.08
C GLY A 574 22.71 7.17 2.42
N ASP A 575 23.28 8.37 2.39
CA ASP A 575 22.66 9.54 1.76
C ASP A 575 22.44 9.32 0.25
N THR A 576 23.41 8.70 -0.43
CA THR A 576 23.31 8.40 -1.87
C THR A 576 22.20 7.39 -2.17
N LEU A 577 21.92 6.43 -1.27
CA LEU A 577 20.80 5.50 -1.44
C LEU A 577 19.43 6.20 -1.41
N TRP A 578 19.26 7.23 -0.59
CA TRP A 578 18.03 8.04 -0.57
C TRP A 578 17.81 8.76 -1.91
N TRP A 579 18.85 9.39 -2.45
CA TRP A 579 18.79 9.98 -3.80
C TRP A 579 18.52 8.94 -4.90
N CYS A 580 18.94 7.68 -4.72
CA CYS A 580 18.64 6.58 -5.65
C CYS A 580 17.16 6.13 -5.67
N VAL A 581 16.30 6.65 -4.79
CA VAL A 581 14.84 6.45 -4.88
C VAL A 581 14.25 7.13 -6.13
N LEU A 582 14.80 8.27 -6.55
CA LEU A 582 14.35 8.97 -7.76
C LEU A 582 14.56 8.14 -9.05
N PRO A 583 15.78 7.65 -9.39
CA PRO A 583 15.97 6.79 -10.56
C PRO A 583 15.23 5.45 -10.46
N TYR A 584 14.95 4.94 -9.24
CA TYR A 584 14.05 3.78 -9.05
C TYR A 584 12.63 4.06 -9.55
N ILE A 585 12.05 5.19 -9.13
CA ILE A 585 10.70 5.62 -9.54
C ILE A 585 10.66 5.87 -11.06
N VAL A 586 11.67 6.55 -11.62
CA VAL A 586 11.76 6.80 -13.07
C VAL A 586 11.88 5.49 -13.85
N ALA A 587 12.73 4.55 -13.42
CA ALA A 587 12.88 3.25 -14.08
C ALA A 587 11.56 2.45 -14.08
N SER A 588 10.85 2.47 -12.94
CA SER A 588 9.55 1.83 -12.79
C SER A 588 8.49 2.47 -13.70
N HIS A 589 8.45 3.80 -13.80
CA HIS A 589 7.51 4.51 -14.68
C HIS A 589 7.81 4.29 -16.16
N LEU A 590 9.09 4.28 -16.56
CA LEU A 590 9.51 3.94 -17.92
C LEU A 590 9.05 2.53 -18.31
N LEU A 591 9.28 1.54 -17.44
CA LEU A 591 8.85 0.16 -17.65
C LEU A 591 7.31 0.05 -17.80
N MET A 592 6.54 0.85 -17.06
CA MET A 592 5.08 0.84 -17.17
C MET A 592 4.56 1.56 -18.42
N ARG A 593 5.17 2.69 -18.81
CA ARG A 593 4.90 3.35 -20.11
C ARG A 593 5.21 2.44 -21.29
N ALA A 594 6.25 1.61 -21.17
CA ALA A 594 6.67 0.68 -22.21
C ALA A 594 5.77 -0.56 -22.40
N SER A 595 4.68 -0.71 -21.63
CA SER A 595 3.77 -1.86 -21.71
C SER A 595 3.06 -2.05 -23.08
N HIS A 596 3.13 -1.05 -23.96
CA HIS A 596 2.61 -1.06 -25.33
C HIS A 596 3.63 -1.53 -26.38
N LEU A 597 4.90 -1.72 -26.00
CA LEU A 597 5.98 -2.11 -26.92
C LEU A 597 5.94 -3.60 -27.27
N PRO A 598 6.53 -4.01 -28.43
CA PRO A 598 6.28 -5.33 -29.00
C PRO A 598 6.79 -6.48 -28.13
N VAL A 599 6.15 -7.64 -28.22
CA VAL A 599 6.43 -8.79 -27.34
C VAL A 599 7.92 -9.17 -27.32
N ALA A 600 8.58 -9.17 -28.49
CA ALA A 600 10.00 -9.47 -28.63
C ALA A 600 10.95 -8.49 -27.90
N GLU A 601 10.52 -7.24 -27.72
CA GLU A 601 11.38 -6.13 -27.27
C GLU A 601 11.39 -5.97 -25.75
N ARG A 602 10.42 -6.57 -25.04
CA ARG A 602 10.19 -6.42 -23.59
C ARG A 602 11.45 -6.64 -22.73
N SER A 603 12.32 -7.58 -23.14
CA SER A 603 13.58 -7.85 -22.44
C SER A 603 14.62 -6.73 -22.62
N GLY A 604 14.68 -6.08 -23.79
CA GLY A 604 15.56 -4.93 -24.03
C GLY A 604 15.03 -3.68 -23.33
N VAL A 605 13.72 -3.46 -23.41
CA VAL A 605 12.97 -2.40 -22.72
C VAL A 605 13.28 -2.37 -21.22
N LEU A 606 13.28 -3.53 -20.56
CA LEU A 606 13.60 -3.66 -19.13
C LEU A 606 14.98 -3.07 -18.80
N TRP A 607 16.03 -3.55 -19.47
CA TRP A 607 17.40 -3.09 -19.23
C TRP A 607 17.58 -1.60 -19.56
N VAL A 608 16.97 -1.13 -20.65
CA VAL A 608 17.04 0.28 -21.03
C VAL A 608 16.35 1.17 -19.99
N SER A 609 15.20 0.73 -19.46
CA SER A 609 14.44 1.46 -18.45
C SER A 609 15.17 1.52 -17.10
N THR A 610 15.98 0.51 -16.73
CA THR A 610 16.75 0.53 -15.49
C THR A 610 18.15 1.16 -15.64
N VAL A 611 18.83 0.98 -16.77
CA VAL A 611 20.17 1.56 -17.00
C VAL A 611 20.11 3.08 -17.12
N ALA A 612 19.21 3.62 -17.95
CA ALA A 612 19.24 5.05 -18.29
C ALA A 612 19.10 6.00 -17.08
N PRO A 613 18.16 5.80 -16.13
CA PRO A 613 18.03 6.68 -14.96
C PRO A 613 19.27 6.63 -14.04
N PHE A 614 19.83 5.46 -13.81
CA PHE A 614 20.99 5.28 -12.94
C PHE A 614 22.30 5.81 -13.58
N VAL A 615 22.47 5.67 -14.90
CA VAL A 615 23.60 6.28 -15.62
C VAL A 615 23.53 7.82 -15.63
N LEU A 616 22.33 8.40 -15.62
CA LEU A 616 22.12 9.85 -15.51
C LEU A 616 22.20 10.38 -14.06
N THR A 617 22.14 9.52 -13.05
CA THR A 617 22.14 9.94 -11.63
C THR A 617 23.45 10.65 -11.21
N PRO A 618 24.66 10.18 -11.57
CA PRO A 618 25.91 10.92 -11.36
C PRO A 618 25.94 12.33 -11.96
N LEU A 619 25.26 12.56 -13.09
CA LEU A 619 25.14 13.89 -13.69
C LEU A 619 24.23 14.81 -12.84
N GLY A 620 23.17 14.26 -12.25
CA GLY A 620 22.33 14.97 -11.28
C GLY A 620 23.13 15.45 -10.06
N PHE A 621 23.93 14.57 -9.46
CA PHE A 621 24.82 14.94 -8.35
C PHE A 621 25.84 16.03 -8.75
N ALA A 622 26.45 15.92 -9.93
CA ALA A 622 27.41 16.91 -10.44
C ALA A 622 26.76 18.29 -10.67
N LEU A 623 25.55 18.33 -11.22
CA LEU A 623 24.79 19.56 -11.43
C LEU A 623 24.33 20.22 -10.11
N LEU A 624 24.00 19.41 -9.10
CA LEU A 624 23.63 19.88 -7.75
C LEU A 624 24.85 20.14 -6.85
N GLN A 625 26.07 19.90 -7.34
CA GLN A 625 27.34 19.97 -6.61
C GLN A 625 27.37 19.13 -5.31
N GLN A 626 26.61 18.04 -5.27
CA GLN A 626 26.49 17.18 -4.10
C GLN A 626 27.52 16.03 -4.13
N PRO A 627 28.22 15.74 -3.01
CA PRO A 627 29.06 14.56 -2.90
C PRO A 627 28.21 13.28 -2.91
N TYR A 628 28.69 12.22 -3.56
CA TYR A 628 27.95 10.96 -3.68
C TYR A 628 28.87 9.74 -3.74
N SER A 629 28.36 8.61 -3.26
CA SER A 629 29.05 7.31 -3.31
C SER A 629 28.76 6.60 -4.63
N ARG A 630 29.79 6.44 -5.47
CA ARG A 630 29.70 5.65 -6.71
C ARG A 630 29.27 4.19 -6.44
N ALA A 631 29.70 3.64 -5.31
CA ALA A 631 29.34 2.28 -4.88
C ALA A 631 27.84 2.16 -4.52
N ALA A 632 27.25 3.18 -3.89
CA ALA A 632 25.82 3.21 -3.58
C ALA A 632 24.94 3.32 -4.84
N VAL A 633 25.33 4.14 -5.82
CA VAL A 633 24.63 4.22 -7.13
C VAL A 633 24.69 2.86 -7.86
N LEU A 634 25.85 2.19 -7.85
CA LEU A 634 26.01 0.86 -8.45
C LEU A 634 25.18 -0.22 -7.71
N TRP A 635 25.20 -0.22 -6.37
CA TRP A 635 24.39 -1.11 -5.54
C TRP A 635 22.90 -0.94 -5.84
N ALA A 636 22.40 0.29 -5.79
CA ALA A 636 21.00 0.59 -6.06
C ALA A 636 20.60 0.22 -7.49
N TYR A 637 21.45 0.46 -8.50
CA TYR A 637 21.23 0.02 -9.88
C TYR A 637 21.10 -1.52 -9.98
N VAL A 638 22.00 -2.27 -9.34
CA VAL A 638 21.99 -3.75 -9.37
C VAL A 638 20.75 -4.30 -8.67
N VAL A 639 20.45 -3.83 -7.45
CA VAL A 639 19.26 -4.26 -6.69
C VAL A 639 17.97 -3.91 -7.45
N THR A 640 17.86 -2.70 -8.00
CA THR A 640 16.71 -2.27 -8.82
C THR A 640 16.53 -3.15 -10.05
N SER A 641 17.62 -3.40 -10.78
CA SER A 641 17.59 -4.18 -12.01
C SER A 641 17.22 -5.64 -11.73
N LEU A 642 17.80 -6.26 -10.70
CA LEU A 642 17.45 -7.63 -10.29
C LEU A 642 16.00 -7.73 -9.80
N TRP A 643 15.50 -6.76 -9.02
CA TRP A 643 14.13 -6.76 -8.53
C TRP A 643 13.09 -6.65 -9.66
N LEU A 644 13.27 -5.69 -10.57
CA LEU A 644 12.37 -5.48 -11.71
C LEU A 644 12.50 -6.61 -12.75
N TRP A 645 13.71 -7.17 -12.92
CA TRP A 645 13.94 -8.37 -13.74
C TRP A 645 13.23 -9.59 -13.18
N TRP A 646 13.28 -9.84 -11.86
CA TRP A 646 12.58 -10.95 -11.24
C TRP A 646 11.07 -10.79 -11.35
N GLY A 647 10.55 -9.57 -11.12
CA GLY A 647 9.13 -9.25 -11.38
C GLY A 647 8.72 -9.54 -12.82
N HIS A 648 9.51 -9.07 -13.80
CA HIS A 648 9.26 -9.33 -15.21
C HIS A 648 9.34 -10.83 -15.58
N GLN A 649 10.31 -11.57 -15.04
CA GLN A 649 10.43 -13.02 -15.23
C GLN A 649 9.20 -13.77 -14.67
N ARG A 650 8.81 -13.45 -13.43
CA ARG A 650 7.71 -14.11 -12.70
C ARG A 650 6.31 -13.77 -13.24
N LEU A 651 6.11 -12.53 -13.69
CA LEU A 651 4.78 -12.00 -14.06
C LEU A 651 4.55 -11.88 -15.57
N VAL A 652 5.59 -11.84 -16.40
CA VAL A 652 5.48 -11.55 -17.85
C VAL A 652 6.06 -12.65 -18.72
N LYS A 653 7.33 -13.02 -18.51
CA LYS A 653 8.14 -13.73 -19.52
C LYS A 653 7.67 -15.15 -19.84
N HIS A 654 7.07 -15.84 -18.87
CA HIS A 654 6.67 -17.26 -19.00
C HIS A 654 5.16 -17.47 -19.26
N ARG A 655 4.46 -16.47 -19.82
CA ARG A 655 3.04 -16.60 -20.21
C ARG A 655 2.79 -16.01 -21.61
N ALA A 656 2.52 -16.91 -22.57
CA ALA A 656 1.98 -16.55 -23.87
C ALA A 656 0.69 -15.72 -23.73
N LEU A 657 0.37 -14.91 -24.74
CA LEU A 657 -0.89 -14.19 -24.83
C LEU A 657 -2.01 -15.16 -25.20
N ARG A 658 -2.90 -15.49 -24.25
CA ARG A 658 -4.09 -16.32 -24.51
C ARG A 658 -5.18 -15.50 -25.16
N LEU A 659 -5.29 -15.59 -26.47
CA LEU A 659 -6.25 -14.85 -27.26
C LEU A 659 -7.34 -15.79 -27.75
N VAL A 660 -8.59 -15.41 -27.55
CA VAL A 660 -9.76 -16.17 -28.05
C VAL A 660 -10.28 -15.46 -29.31
N HIS A 661 -10.79 -16.18 -30.31
CA HIS A 661 -11.41 -15.57 -31.49
C HIS A 661 -12.80 -16.14 -31.81
N LEU A 662 -13.73 -15.24 -32.17
CA LEU A 662 -15.06 -15.60 -32.68
C LEU A 662 -15.00 -15.99 -34.16
N ASP A 663 -14.24 -15.23 -34.95
CA ASP A 663 -14.33 -15.26 -36.40
C ASP A 663 -13.28 -16.21 -36.99
N ALA A 664 -13.69 -17.11 -37.89
CA ALA A 664 -12.80 -18.12 -38.48
C ALA A 664 -11.69 -17.53 -39.38
N SER A 665 -11.85 -16.28 -39.82
CA SER A 665 -10.88 -15.52 -40.62
C SER A 665 -9.64 -15.06 -39.82
N VAL A 666 -9.78 -14.88 -38.49
CA VAL A 666 -8.75 -14.27 -37.63
C VAL A 666 -7.37 -14.93 -37.73
N PRO A 667 -7.21 -16.27 -37.67
CA PRO A 667 -5.89 -16.90 -37.76
C PRO A 667 -5.20 -16.66 -39.11
N ALA A 668 -5.96 -16.68 -40.21
CA ALA A 668 -5.43 -16.49 -41.56
C ALA A 668 -5.03 -15.03 -41.81
N GLN A 669 -5.89 -14.08 -41.40
CA GLN A 669 -5.57 -12.65 -41.46
C GLN A 669 -4.37 -12.30 -40.59
N LEU A 670 -4.28 -12.84 -39.37
CA LEU A 670 -3.15 -12.58 -38.47
C LEU A 670 -1.83 -13.11 -39.05
N ALA A 671 -1.84 -14.29 -39.66
CA ALA A 671 -0.67 -14.82 -40.38
C ALA A 671 -0.26 -13.91 -41.56
N ALA A 672 -1.22 -13.41 -42.34
CA ALA A 672 -0.96 -12.49 -43.45
C ALA A 672 -0.36 -11.15 -42.97
N CYS A 673 -0.91 -10.55 -41.90
CA CYS A 673 -0.37 -9.33 -41.28
C CYS A 673 1.03 -9.50 -40.67
N LEU A 674 1.41 -10.73 -40.29
CA LEU A 674 2.72 -11.01 -39.71
C LEU A 674 3.82 -11.30 -40.75
N HIS A 675 3.46 -11.75 -41.96
CA HIS A 675 4.42 -12.05 -43.04
C HIS A 675 5.50 -10.95 -43.25
N PRO A 676 6.79 -11.30 -43.48
CA PRO A 676 7.36 -12.64 -43.55
C PRO A 676 7.72 -13.26 -42.18
N GLN A 677 7.36 -12.63 -41.06
CA GLN A 677 7.60 -13.18 -39.73
C GLN A 677 6.53 -14.23 -39.39
N ALA A 678 6.96 -15.43 -38.98
CA ALA A 678 6.04 -16.46 -38.50
C ALA A 678 5.45 -16.07 -37.12
N LEU A 679 4.21 -16.49 -36.88
CA LEU A 679 3.52 -16.31 -35.60
C LEU A 679 4.13 -17.26 -34.56
N ASP A 680 4.89 -16.73 -33.60
CA ASP A 680 5.53 -17.54 -32.55
C ASP A 680 4.48 -18.14 -31.57
N PRO A 681 4.29 -19.48 -31.53
CA PRO A 681 3.33 -20.11 -30.62
C PRO A 681 3.75 -20.04 -29.15
N ARG A 682 4.97 -19.60 -28.83
CA ARG A 682 5.39 -19.28 -27.45
C ARG A 682 5.01 -17.85 -27.05
N ALA A 683 4.68 -16.99 -28.01
CA ALA A 683 4.25 -15.61 -27.79
C ALA A 683 2.72 -15.47 -27.71
N VAL A 684 1.97 -16.23 -28.52
CA VAL A 684 0.49 -16.21 -28.58
C VAL A 684 -0.07 -17.63 -28.63
N ASP A 685 -1.09 -17.88 -27.79
CA ASP A 685 -1.93 -19.08 -27.72
C ASP A 685 -3.32 -18.66 -28.22
N LEU A 686 -3.66 -18.99 -29.48
CA LEU A 686 -4.86 -18.52 -30.18
C LEU A 686 -5.91 -19.64 -30.24
N GLN A 687 -7.08 -19.41 -29.62
CA GLN A 687 -8.12 -20.44 -29.42
C GLN A 687 -9.46 -19.98 -30.00
N HIS A 688 -10.17 -20.85 -30.70
CA HIS A 688 -11.52 -20.55 -31.16
C HIS A 688 -12.55 -20.75 -30.04
N TRP A 689 -13.53 -19.85 -29.93
CA TRP A 689 -14.69 -20.01 -29.05
C TRP A 689 -15.98 -19.70 -29.83
N ASN A 690 -16.95 -20.59 -29.71
CA ASN A 690 -18.27 -20.44 -30.32
C ASN A 690 -19.33 -20.16 -29.22
N PRO A 691 -19.86 -18.93 -29.12
CA PRO A 691 -20.86 -18.58 -28.10
C PRO A 691 -22.17 -19.35 -28.25
N ARG A 692 -22.46 -19.93 -29.43
CA ARG A 692 -23.66 -20.75 -29.66
C ARG A 692 -23.48 -22.23 -29.27
N ALA A 693 -22.27 -22.66 -28.89
CA ALA A 693 -21.98 -24.06 -28.53
C ALA A 693 -22.28 -24.42 -27.06
N ASN A 694 -22.89 -23.51 -26.29
CA ASN A 694 -23.13 -23.62 -24.84
C ASN A 694 -21.86 -23.89 -24.00
N THR A 695 -20.67 -23.60 -24.55
CA THR A 695 -19.38 -23.71 -23.86
C THR A 695 -19.03 -22.39 -23.18
N ALA A 696 -18.72 -22.42 -21.88
CA ALA A 696 -18.23 -21.25 -21.15
C ALA A 696 -16.95 -20.67 -21.80
N LEU A 697 -16.78 -19.35 -21.72
CA LEU A 697 -15.60 -18.65 -22.24
C LEU A 697 -14.32 -19.15 -21.52
N PRO A 698 -13.31 -19.70 -22.21
CA PRO A 698 -12.08 -20.16 -21.58
C PRO A 698 -11.27 -18.99 -21.00
N ALA A 699 -10.52 -19.25 -19.93
CA ALA A 699 -9.76 -18.23 -19.20
C ALA A 699 -8.64 -17.59 -20.06
N CYS A 700 -8.95 -16.41 -20.62
CA CYS A 700 -8.15 -15.74 -21.63
C CYS A 700 -7.71 -14.32 -21.25
N ASP A 701 -6.86 -13.75 -22.10
CA ASP A 701 -6.28 -12.41 -21.95
C ASP A 701 -7.10 -11.33 -22.67
N GLY A 702 -7.89 -11.73 -23.68
CA GLY A 702 -8.81 -10.92 -24.47
C GLY A 702 -9.36 -11.67 -25.69
N LEU A 703 -10.33 -11.06 -26.36
CA LEU A 703 -11.00 -11.56 -27.56
C LEU A 703 -10.46 -10.84 -28.80
N VAL A 704 -10.18 -11.56 -29.87
CA VAL A 704 -9.75 -11.05 -31.17
C VAL A 704 -10.91 -11.16 -32.15
N LEU A 705 -11.17 -10.06 -32.85
CA LEU A 705 -12.28 -9.91 -33.78
C LEU A 705 -11.76 -9.51 -35.16
N ASP A 706 -12.40 -10.05 -36.19
CA ASP A 706 -12.28 -9.52 -37.55
C ASP A 706 -13.13 -8.23 -37.66
N ARG A 707 -12.51 -7.13 -38.12
CA ARG A 707 -13.19 -5.83 -38.31
C ARG A 707 -14.13 -5.84 -39.52
N HIS A 708 -13.95 -6.76 -40.45
CA HIS A 708 -14.68 -6.85 -41.71
C HIS A 708 -15.93 -7.73 -41.62
N VAL A 709 -16.12 -8.45 -40.51
CA VAL A 709 -17.34 -9.20 -40.21
C VAL A 709 -18.45 -8.23 -39.75
N PRO A 710 -19.59 -8.12 -40.45
CA PRO A 710 -20.64 -7.15 -40.15
C PRO A 710 -21.27 -7.40 -38.77
N THR A 711 -21.55 -6.31 -38.05
CA THR A 711 -22.12 -6.34 -36.70
C THR A 711 -23.63 -6.56 -36.70
N THR A 712 -24.07 -7.78 -36.43
CA THR A 712 -25.49 -8.09 -36.14
C THR A 712 -25.89 -7.59 -34.74
N PRO A 713 -27.19 -7.36 -34.45
CA PRO A 713 -27.64 -6.97 -33.11
C PRO A 713 -27.21 -7.93 -32.01
N GLU A 714 -27.32 -9.25 -32.25
CA GLU A 714 -26.82 -10.31 -31.35
C GLU A 714 -25.32 -10.14 -31.03
N ARG A 715 -24.49 -9.92 -32.06
CA ARG A 715 -23.04 -9.73 -31.92
C ARG A 715 -22.74 -8.48 -31.11
N THR A 716 -23.45 -7.38 -31.36
CA THR A 716 -23.31 -6.12 -30.59
C THR A 716 -23.69 -6.30 -29.12
N GLN A 717 -24.78 -7.02 -28.82
CA GLN A 717 -25.20 -7.31 -27.44
C GLN A 717 -24.18 -8.20 -26.71
N LEU A 718 -23.70 -9.28 -27.35
CA LEU A 718 -22.67 -10.16 -26.81
C LEU A 718 -21.36 -9.42 -26.53
N LEU A 719 -20.88 -8.60 -27.48
CA LEU A 719 -19.68 -7.80 -27.30
C LEU A 719 -19.86 -6.73 -26.20
N GLY A 720 -21.07 -6.21 -26.02
CA GLY A 720 -21.44 -5.37 -24.88
C GLY A 720 -21.30 -6.09 -23.54
N GLN A 721 -21.89 -7.27 -23.41
CA GLN A 721 -21.80 -8.11 -22.20
C GLN A 721 -20.34 -8.46 -21.85
N LEU A 722 -19.56 -8.92 -22.83
CA LEU A 722 -18.15 -9.26 -22.63
C LEU A 722 -17.29 -8.04 -22.24
N LYS A 723 -17.61 -6.85 -22.79
CA LYS A 723 -16.95 -5.59 -22.41
C LYS A 723 -17.33 -5.12 -20.99
N MET A 724 -18.57 -5.38 -20.54
CA MET A 724 -18.99 -5.16 -19.15
C MET A 724 -18.28 -6.13 -18.19
N GLN A 725 -18.02 -7.38 -18.61
CA GLN A 725 -17.14 -8.34 -17.91
C GLN A 725 -15.63 -7.99 -18.01
N HIS A 726 -15.29 -6.73 -18.33
CA HIS A 726 -13.92 -6.21 -18.47
C HIS A 726 -13.00 -7.00 -19.43
N LEU A 727 -13.57 -7.77 -20.36
CA LEU A 727 -12.82 -8.44 -21.42
C LEU A 727 -12.33 -7.40 -22.44
N ARG A 728 -11.04 -7.45 -22.79
CA ARG A 728 -10.52 -6.60 -23.87
C ARG A 728 -10.87 -7.21 -25.23
N LEU A 729 -11.41 -6.36 -26.11
CA LEU A 729 -11.56 -6.64 -27.52
C LEU A 729 -10.33 -6.10 -28.27
N TYR A 730 -9.74 -6.91 -29.12
CA TYR A 730 -8.63 -6.57 -30.02
C TYR A 730 -9.08 -6.80 -31.47
N SER A 731 -8.60 -5.98 -32.40
CA SER A 731 -8.67 -6.32 -33.82
C SER A 731 -7.42 -7.14 -34.22
N VAL A 732 -7.49 -7.83 -35.36
CA VAL A 732 -6.36 -8.60 -35.90
C VAL A 732 -5.10 -7.74 -36.06
N GLU A 733 -5.25 -6.51 -36.55
CA GLU A 733 -4.14 -5.59 -36.78
C GLU A 733 -3.51 -5.12 -35.47
N ALA A 734 -4.30 -4.92 -34.41
CA ALA A 734 -3.80 -4.56 -33.09
C ALA A 734 -2.94 -5.69 -32.49
N VAL A 735 -3.26 -6.96 -32.77
CA VAL A 735 -2.42 -8.11 -32.38
C VAL A 735 -1.14 -8.15 -33.22
N ALA A 736 -1.24 -7.95 -34.54
CA ALA A 736 -0.09 -7.91 -35.44
C ALA A 736 0.89 -6.77 -35.11
N GLU A 737 0.37 -5.61 -34.68
CA GLU A 737 1.13 -4.47 -34.15
C GLU A 737 1.88 -4.82 -32.87
N LEU A 738 1.19 -5.41 -31.89
CA LEU A 738 1.79 -5.85 -30.62
C LEU A 738 2.84 -6.95 -30.78
N MET A 739 2.74 -7.78 -31.82
CA MET A 739 3.72 -8.83 -32.11
C MET A 739 4.94 -8.30 -32.89
N SER A 740 4.70 -7.60 -34.01
CA SER A 740 5.76 -7.26 -34.97
C SER A 740 6.33 -5.84 -34.86
N GLY A 741 5.69 -4.94 -34.11
CA GLY A 741 6.14 -3.55 -33.98
C GLY A 741 6.03 -2.73 -35.27
N ARG A 742 5.10 -3.11 -36.15
CA ARG A 742 4.75 -2.45 -37.42
C ARG A 742 3.30 -2.02 -37.35
N LYS A 743 3.00 -0.76 -37.68
CA LYS A 743 1.62 -0.27 -37.86
C LYS A 743 1.08 -0.87 -39.16
N MET A 744 -0.06 -1.54 -39.12
CA MET A 744 -0.69 -1.99 -40.37
C MET A 744 -1.13 -0.75 -41.16
N LEU A 745 -0.93 -0.75 -42.48
CA LEU A 745 -1.31 0.39 -43.33
C LEU A 745 -2.84 0.36 -43.57
N PRO A 746 -3.51 1.52 -43.72
CA PRO A 746 -4.93 1.56 -44.04
C PRO A 746 -5.21 0.89 -45.38
N THR A 747 -6.33 0.20 -45.47
CA THR A 747 -6.96 -0.10 -46.76
C THR A 747 -7.78 1.12 -47.18
N ALA A 748 -8.07 1.29 -48.47
CA ALA A 748 -8.80 2.47 -48.98
C ALA A 748 -10.23 2.66 -48.43
N ALA A 749 -10.73 1.73 -47.62
CA ALA A 749 -12.01 1.82 -46.91
C ALA A 749 -11.90 2.37 -45.47
N ASP A 750 -10.70 2.43 -44.87
CA ASP A 750 -10.47 2.99 -43.53
C ASP A 750 -10.49 4.54 -43.58
N SER A 751 -11.68 5.14 -43.68
CA SER A 751 -11.86 6.58 -43.91
C SER A 751 -11.48 7.49 -42.74
N LEU A 752 -11.25 6.94 -41.55
CA LEU A 752 -10.82 7.65 -40.33
C LEU A 752 -9.51 7.06 -39.81
N TRP A 753 -8.40 7.74 -40.08
CA TRP A 753 -7.08 7.39 -39.57
C TRP A 753 -6.60 8.41 -38.54
N GLU A 754 -6.93 8.13 -37.29
CA GLU A 754 -6.57 8.96 -36.13
C GLU A 754 -5.19 8.56 -35.59
N ILE A 755 -4.29 9.55 -35.51
CA ILE A 755 -2.97 9.43 -34.90
C ILE A 755 -2.84 10.58 -33.89
N ASP A 756 -3.25 10.30 -32.65
CA ASP A 756 -3.11 11.23 -31.54
C ASP A 756 -1.64 11.37 -31.13
N ASN A 757 -1.07 12.54 -31.41
CA ASN A 757 0.24 12.93 -30.89
C ASN A 757 0.07 13.51 -29.48
N ASP A 758 0.96 13.17 -28.54
CA ASP A 758 1.01 13.80 -27.21
C ASP A 758 1.81 15.12 -27.30
N PRO A 759 1.17 16.31 -27.27
CA PRO A 759 1.86 17.60 -27.35
C PRO A 759 2.59 17.95 -26.04
N GLY A 760 2.37 17.21 -24.95
CA GLY A 760 3.21 17.24 -23.76
C GLY A 760 4.53 16.53 -24.02
N TYR A 761 4.48 15.26 -24.46
CA TYR A 761 5.70 14.50 -24.75
C TYR A 761 6.53 15.12 -25.88
N ASP A 762 5.92 15.64 -26.94
CA ASP A 762 6.62 16.30 -28.06
C ASP A 762 7.44 17.54 -27.62
N ARG A 763 7.01 18.23 -26.55
CA ARG A 763 7.78 19.31 -25.89
C ARG A 763 8.90 18.77 -24.97
N ILE A 764 8.62 17.72 -24.19
CA ILE A 764 9.62 17.07 -23.33
C ILE A 764 10.76 16.47 -24.16
N LYS A 765 10.42 15.74 -25.23
CA LYS A 765 11.37 15.19 -26.21
C LYS A 765 12.26 16.27 -26.81
N ARG A 766 11.70 17.45 -27.13
CA ARG A 766 12.47 18.59 -27.64
C ARG A 766 13.48 19.14 -26.62
N LEU A 767 13.13 19.17 -25.33
CA LEU A 767 14.08 19.54 -24.27
C LEU A 767 15.18 18.48 -24.13
N LEU A 768 14.84 17.19 -24.16
CA LEU A 768 15.79 16.08 -24.07
C LEU A 768 16.77 16.06 -25.25
N ASP A 769 16.30 16.30 -26.49
CA ASP A 769 17.17 16.46 -27.67
C ASP A 769 18.24 17.54 -27.46
N LEU A 770 17.85 18.68 -26.90
CA LEU A 770 18.74 19.82 -26.64
C LEU A 770 19.72 19.54 -25.49
N VAL A 771 19.25 18.97 -24.39
CA VAL A 771 20.11 18.59 -23.25
C VAL A 771 21.14 17.55 -23.65
N ALA A 772 20.74 16.51 -24.41
CA ALA A 772 21.66 15.50 -24.93
C ALA A 772 22.68 16.10 -25.91
N LEU A 773 22.25 16.99 -26.81
CA LEU A 773 23.14 17.68 -27.74
C LEU A 773 24.18 18.55 -27.03
N VAL A 774 23.76 19.31 -26.00
CA VAL A 774 24.67 20.12 -25.16
C VAL A 774 25.65 19.21 -24.42
N ALA A 775 25.18 18.14 -23.78
CA ALA A 775 26.05 17.18 -23.08
C ALA A 775 27.08 16.51 -24.00
N MET A 776 26.73 16.24 -25.27
CA MET A 776 27.66 15.68 -26.27
C MET A 776 28.61 16.73 -26.88
N THR A 777 28.39 18.03 -26.67
CA THR A 777 29.09 19.12 -27.39
C THR A 777 30.62 19.11 -27.22
N PRO A 778 31.20 18.81 -26.05
CA PRO A 778 32.66 18.66 -25.89
C PRO A 778 33.29 17.56 -26.76
N LEU A 779 32.49 16.58 -27.23
CA LEU A 779 32.96 15.47 -28.07
C LEU A 779 32.63 15.67 -29.55
N TRP A 780 31.39 16.05 -29.89
CA TRP A 780 30.97 16.08 -31.29
C TRP A 780 31.55 17.27 -32.08
N LEU A 781 31.84 18.41 -31.44
CA LEU A 781 32.48 19.56 -32.11
C LEU A 781 33.92 19.28 -32.56
N PRO A 782 34.87 18.87 -31.69
CA PRO A 782 36.24 18.60 -32.13
C PRO A 782 36.31 17.42 -33.12
N LEU A 783 35.48 16.39 -32.93
CA LEU A 783 35.35 15.30 -33.89
C LEU A 783 34.85 15.78 -35.26
N SER A 784 33.87 16.68 -35.29
CA SER A 784 33.38 17.29 -36.54
C SER A 784 34.44 18.15 -37.22
N LEU A 785 35.27 18.87 -36.46
CA LEU A 785 36.39 19.64 -37.01
C LEU A 785 37.47 18.72 -37.61
N ALA A 786 37.82 17.63 -36.93
CA ALA A 786 38.76 16.63 -37.42
C ALA A 786 38.26 15.93 -38.70
N VAL A 787 36.98 15.54 -38.74
CA VAL A 787 36.35 14.97 -39.95
C VAL A 787 36.31 16.00 -41.09
N ALA A 788 35.98 17.27 -40.80
CA ALA A 788 35.99 18.33 -41.81
C ALA A 788 37.39 18.55 -42.42
N ALA A 789 38.45 18.46 -41.61
CA ALA A 789 39.84 18.51 -42.07
C ALA A 789 40.17 17.30 -42.95
N ALA A 790 39.89 16.07 -42.48
CA ALA A 790 40.14 14.84 -43.23
C ALA A 790 39.46 14.83 -44.61
N VAL A 791 38.21 15.29 -44.71
CA VAL A 791 37.48 15.42 -45.99
C VAL A 791 38.13 16.42 -46.94
N ARG A 792 38.71 17.52 -46.44
CA ARG A 792 39.40 18.52 -47.28
C ARG A 792 40.80 18.09 -47.70
N LEU A 793 41.43 17.18 -46.97
CA LEU A 793 42.71 16.56 -47.34
C LEU A 793 42.53 15.44 -48.37
N ASP A 794 41.46 14.64 -48.24
CA ASP A 794 41.16 13.51 -49.14
C ASP A 794 40.62 13.95 -50.51
N SER A 795 39.99 15.13 -50.62
CA SER A 795 39.55 15.67 -51.92
C SER A 795 39.28 17.18 -51.93
N LYS A 796 39.42 17.80 -53.11
CA LYS A 796 39.16 19.24 -53.32
C LYS A 796 37.67 19.59 -53.16
N GLY A 797 37.37 20.80 -52.71
CA GLY A 797 36.02 21.34 -52.53
C GLY A 797 35.56 21.48 -51.07
N PRO A 798 34.32 21.95 -50.83
CA PRO A 798 33.79 22.22 -49.48
C PRO A 798 33.52 20.93 -48.68
N ALA A 799 33.87 20.93 -47.39
CA ALA A 799 33.76 19.75 -46.52
C ALA A 799 32.30 19.29 -46.28
N LEU A 800 31.36 20.23 -46.32
CA LEU A 800 29.94 19.98 -46.11
C LEU A 800 29.21 19.77 -47.45
N PHE A 801 28.33 18.78 -47.46
CA PHE A 801 27.29 18.57 -48.47
C PHE A 801 25.94 18.96 -47.88
N SER A 802 25.00 19.41 -48.72
CA SER A 802 23.65 19.77 -48.27
C SER A 802 22.58 19.42 -49.30
N GLN A 803 21.40 19.03 -48.83
CA GLN A 803 20.30 18.60 -49.69
C GLN A 803 18.94 19.02 -49.10
N GLN A 804 17.95 19.34 -49.95
CA GLN A 804 16.58 19.55 -49.48
C GLN A 804 15.93 18.21 -49.10
N ARG A 805 15.25 18.19 -47.95
CA ARG A 805 14.52 17.04 -47.40
C ARG A 805 13.17 17.50 -46.83
N VAL A 806 12.21 16.57 -46.75
CA VAL A 806 10.91 16.81 -46.14
C VAL A 806 10.99 16.50 -44.64
N GLY A 807 10.53 17.45 -43.82
CA GLY A 807 10.55 17.40 -42.36
C GLY A 807 9.18 17.18 -41.74
N ARG A 808 8.95 17.80 -40.58
CA ARG A 808 7.64 17.81 -39.91
C ARG A 808 6.62 18.60 -40.75
N ASP A 809 5.35 18.21 -40.71
CA ASP A 809 4.22 18.89 -41.34
C ASP A 809 4.43 19.16 -42.85
N GLY A 810 5.19 18.28 -43.52
CA GLY A 810 5.57 18.41 -44.92
C GLY A 810 6.60 19.51 -45.24
N GLN A 811 7.09 20.25 -44.26
CA GLN A 811 7.95 21.41 -44.48
C GLN A 811 9.33 21.03 -45.02
N LEU A 812 9.83 21.78 -46.00
CA LEU A 812 11.15 21.55 -46.60
C LEU A 812 12.27 22.15 -45.76
N PHE A 813 13.35 21.38 -45.53
CA PHE A 813 14.55 21.88 -44.87
C PHE A 813 15.83 21.36 -45.52
N ARG A 814 16.90 22.15 -45.40
CA ARG A 814 18.25 21.78 -45.82
C ARG A 814 18.91 20.88 -44.77
N LEU A 815 19.08 19.59 -45.10
CA LEU A 815 19.86 18.62 -44.35
C LEU A 815 21.36 18.83 -44.62
N TRP A 816 22.21 18.74 -43.59
CA TRP A 816 23.66 18.85 -43.70
C TRP A 816 24.36 17.50 -43.46
N LYS A 817 25.41 17.21 -44.23
CA LYS A 817 26.29 16.04 -44.09
C LYS A 817 27.75 16.43 -44.38
N PHE A 818 28.71 15.60 -43.99
CA PHE A 818 30.05 15.68 -44.57
C PHE A 818 30.08 15.05 -45.96
N ARG A 819 30.93 15.59 -46.83
CA ARG A 819 31.10 15.12 -48.21
C ARG A 819 31.85 13.79 -48.23
N SER A 820 31.14 12.71 -48.57
CA SER A 820 31.72 11.35 -48.76
C SER A 820 31.97 10.97 -50.23
N MET A 821 31.73 11.88 -51.17
CA MET A 821 31.89 11.68 -52.62
C MET A 821 32.70 12.81 -53.27
N VAL A 822 33.35 12.52 -54.40
CA VAL A 822 34.14 13.50 -55.18
C VAL A 822 33.26 14.68 -55.62
N HIS A 823 33.75 15.90 -55.41
CA HIS A 823 33.04 17.11 -55.79
C HIS A 823 33.05 17.29 -57.33
N GLY A 824 31.90 17.64 -57.91
CA GLY A 824 31.72 17.82 -59.35
C GLY A 824 31.13 16.62 -60.11
N LEU A 825 31.36 15.39 -59.63
CA LEU A 825 30.83 14.16 -60.28
C LEU A 825 29.37 13.87 -59.89
N GLN A 826 28.45 14.75 -60.29
CA GLN A 826 27.02 14.45 -60.26
C GLN A 826 26.65 13.53 -61.43
N ALA A 827 25.93 12.45 -61.15
CA ALA A 827 25.24 11.70 -62.20
C ALA A 827 23.92 12.41 -62.53
N PRO A 828 23.44 12.37 -63.78
CA PRO A 828 22.08 12.82 -64.08
C PRO A 828 21.06 11.93 -63.36
N GLY A 829 20.01 12.54 -62.80
CA GLY A 829 18.92 11.82 -62.12
C GLY A 829 19.08 11.63 -60.60
N VAL A 830 17.97 11.32 -59.93
CA VAL A 830 17.91 11.12 -58.47
C VAL A 830 18.05 9.62 -58.15
N HIS A 831 19.29 9.14 -58.08
CA HIS A 831 19.59 7.72 -57.84
C HIS A 831 20.04 7.44 -56.40
N PHE A 832 19.69 6.28 -55.88
CA PHE A 832 20.31 5.74 -54.65
C PHE A 832 21.78 5.41 -54.93
N ALA A 833 22.68 5.78 -54.01
CA ALA A 833 24.07 5.35 -54.09
C ALA A 833 24.16 3.83 -53.86
N GLN A 834 24.78 3.12 -54.80
CA GLN A 834 25.11 1.70 -54.67
C GLN A 834 26.22 1.50 -53.62
N ALA A 835 26.56 0.23 -53.32
CA ALA A 835 27.60 -0.08 -52.32
C ALA A 835 28.97 0.39 -52.82
N ASP A 836 29.42 -0.14 -53.96
CA ASP A 836 30.69 0.18 -54.61
C ASP A 836 30.54 1.31 -55.64
N ASP A 837 29.95 2.43 -55.23
CA ASP A 837 29.81 3.61 -56.09
C ASP A 837 31.18 4.29 -56.26
N PRO A 838 31.77 4.33 -57.48
CA PRO A 838 33.16 4.78 -57.69
C PRO A 838 33.38 6.27 -57.44
N ARG A 839 32.32 7.03 -57.13
CA ARG A 839 32.41 8.43 -56.71
C ARG A 839 32.73 8.59 -55.22
N ILE A 840 32.67 7.52 -54.42
CA ILE A 840 32.99 7.55 -52.99
C ILE A 840 34.50 7.76 -52.81
N THR A 841 34.91 8.60 -51.86
CA THR A 841 36.34 8.88 -51.59
C THR A 841 36.91 7.93 -50.53
N ARG A 842 38.24 7.88 -50.36
CA ARG A 842 38.88 6.93 -49.41
C ARG A 842 38.46 7.20 -47.97
N VAL A 843 38.42 8.47 -47.55
CA VAL A 843 37.81 8.87 -46.28
C VAL A 843 36.29 8.71 -46.32
N GLY A 844 35.66 8.94 -47.49
CA GLY A 844 34.23 8.74 -47.72
C GLY A 844 33.70 7.34 -47.36
N HIS A 845 34.42 6.27 -47.72
CA HIS A 845 34.08 4.90 -47.29
C HIS A 845 34.11 4.75 -45.77
N PHE A 846 35.16 5.23 -45.10
CA PHE A 846 35.25 5.18 -43.64
C PHE A 846 34.10 5.95 -42.98
N LEU A 847 33.81 7.17 -43.45
CA LEU A 847 32.73 8.01 -42.89
C LEU A 847 31.33 7.43 -43.07
N ARG A 848 31.06 6.73 -44.19
CA ARG A 848 29.78 6.03 -44.43
C ARG A 848 29.65 4.82 -43.53
N ARG A 849 30.68 3.98 -43.46
CA ARG A 849 30.71 2.78 -42.60
C ARG A 849 30.54 3.12 -41.12
N SER A 850 31.17 4.21 -40.67
CA SER A 850 31.09 4.69 -39.28
C SER A 850 29.92 5.66 -39.00
N ARG A 851 29.13 6.03 -40.01
CA ARG A 851 28.08 7.08 -39.96
C ARG A 851 28.55 8.47 -39.52
N LEU A 852 29.87 8.70 -39.49
CA LEU A 852 30.44 10.02 -39.15
C LEU A 852 30.12 11.08 -40.21
N ASP A 853 29.71 10.69 -41.43
CA ASP A 853 29.18 11.64 -42.43
C ASP A 853 27.90 12.36 -41.97
N GLU A 854 27.21 11.82 -40.96
CA GLU A 854 25.91 12.29 -40.48
C GLU A 854 26.03 13.28 -39.31
N LEU A 855 27.22 13.49 -38.72
CA LEU A 855 27.42 14.43 -37.60
C LEU A 855 26.90 15.87 -37.83
N PRO A 856 27.00 16.49 -39.03
CA PRO A 856 26.47 17.83 -39.25
C PRO A 856 24.95 17.94 -39.11
N GLN A 857 24.20 16.84 -39.10
CA GLN A 857 22.76 16.82 -38.83
C GLN A 857 22.45 17.22 -37.37
N LEU A 858 23.42 17.17 -36.45
CA LEU A 858 23.27 17.72 -35.10
C LEU A 858 22.97 19.23 -35.12
N TRP A 859 23.41 19.96 -36.16
CA TRP A 859 22.99 21.35 -36.38
C TRP A 859 21.50 21.46 -36.79
N ASN A 860 20.98 20.50 -37.57
CA ASN A 860 19.54 20.43 -37.88
C ASN A 860 18.71 20.10 -36.62
N VAL A 861 19.25 19.30 -35.69
CA VAL A 861 18.66 19.06 -34.37
C VAL A 861 18.70 20.35 -33.54
N LEU A 862 19.82 21.08 -33.45
CA LEU A 862 19.88 22.36 -32.74
C LEU A 862 18.83 23.35 -33.27
N ARG A 863 18.74 23.51 -34.60
CA ARG A 863 17.75 24.35 -35.29
C ARG A 863 16.29 23.88 -35.15
N GLY A 864 16.05 22.68 -34.60
CA GLY A 864 14.70 22.15 -34.36
C GLY A 864 13.98 21.60 -35.59
N HIS A 865 14.69 21.49 -36.72
CA HIS A 865 14.19 20.86 -37.95
C HIS A 865 14.16 19.32 -37.81
N MET A 866 15.01 18.78 -36.93
CA MET A 866 15.14 17.35 -36.62
C MET A 866 15.09 17.10 -35.11
N SER A 867 14.86 15.84 -34.74
CA SER A 867 15.12 15.25 -33.42
C SER A 867 16.34 14.32 -33.52
N LEU A 868 16.91 13.89 -32.39
CA LEU A 868 17.86 12.78 -32.39
C LEU A 868 17.17 11.49 -32.86
N ILE A 869 15.88 11.31 -32.52
CA ILE A 869 15.15 10.06 -32.77
C ILE A 869 13.79 10.33 -33.42
N GLY A 870 13.51 9.65 -34.54
CA GLY A 870 12.29 9.78 -35.34
C GLY A 870 12.44 9.18 -36.76
N PRO A 871 11.40 9.22 -37.60
CA PRO A 871 11.46 8.76 -38.99
C PRO A 871 12.57 9.47 -39.76
N ARG A 872 13.38 8.76 -40.57
CA ARG A 872 14.46 9.42 -41.32
C ARG A 872 13.91 10.32 -42.44
N PRO A 873 14.45 11.54 -42.62
CA PRO A 873 13.91 12.53 -43.57
C PRO A 873 14.24 12.16 -45.02
N GLU A 874 13.25 12.14 -45.91
CA GLU A 874 13.44 11.76 -47.32
C GLU A 874 13.45 12.93 -48.30
N GLN A 875 13.90 12.65 -49.53
CA GLN A 875 14.01 13.64 -50.60
C GLN A 875 12.62 14.01 -51.15
N ALA A 876 12.39 15.30 -51.40
CA ALA A 876 11.09 15.78 -51.89
C ALA A 876 10.55 15.09 -53.17
N PRO A 877 11.38 14.69 -54.17
CA PRO A 877 10.90 13.91 -55.32
C PRO A 877 10.33 12.54 -54.90
N PHE A 878 11.10 11.76 -54.15
CA PHE A 878 10.68 10.45 -53.64
C PHE A 878 9.45 10.54 -52.73
N VAL A 879 9.34 11.58 -51.90
CA VAL A 879 8.15 11.77 -51.04
C VAL A 879 6.89 12.01 -51.88
N ARG A 880 6.98 12.71 -53.02
CA ARG A 880 5.84 12.88 -53.94
C ARG A 880 5.47 11.56 -54.63
N GLU A 881 6.47 10.85 -55.15
CA GLU A 881 6.31 9.54 -55.78
C GLU A 881 5.63 8.54 -54.83
N PHE A 882 6.19 8.33 -53.63
CA PHE A 882 5.62 7.41 -52.65
C PHE A 882 4.25 7.86 -52.11
N ALA A 883 3.96 9.16 -52.01
CA ALA A 883 2.64 9.65 -51.61
C ALA A 883 1.55 9.36 -52.66
N THR A 884 1.89 9.29 -53.95
CA THR A 884 0.92 8.83 -54.98
C THR A 884 0.69 7.32 -54.96
N THR A 885 1.70 6.53 -54.57
CA THR A 885 1.62 5.05 -54.55
C THR A 885 1.12 4.48 -53.21
N ILE A 886 1.24 5.24 -52.11
CA ILE A 886 0.92 4.81 -50.75
C ILE A 886 0.19 5.95 -50.03
N PRO A 887 -1.16 5.92 -49.93
CA PRO A 887 -1.95 7.02 -49.37
C PRO A 887 -1.59 7.40 -47.92
N SER A 888 -1.09 6.46 -47.12
CA SER A 888 -0.66 6.68 -45.74
C SER A 888 0.76 7.22 -45.57
N TYR A 889 1.52 7.39 -46.66
CA TYR A 889 2.89 7.90 -46.61
C TYR A 889 3.03 9.27 -45.90
N PRO A 890 2.12 10.25 -46.10
CA PRO A 890 2.25 11.57 -45.46
C PRO A 890 2.26 11.54 -43.93
N TYR A 891 1.60 10.56 -43.29
CA TYR A 891 1.49 10.49 -41.82
C TYR A 891 2.84 10.36 -41.10
N ARG A 892 3.91 9.92 -41.79
CA ARG A 892 5.27 9.89 -41.21
C ARG A 892 5.82 11.28 -40.88
N HIS A 893 5.22 12.33 -41.42
CA HIS A 893 5.62 13.74 -41.23
C HIS A 893 4.94 14.42 -40.04
N LEU A 894 4.06 13.74 -39.29
CA LEU A 894 3.40 14.32 -38.09
C LEU A 894 4.38 14.65 -36.95
N VAL A 895 5.55 13.99 -36.92
CA VAL A 895 6.61 14.19 -35.92
C VAL A 895 7.88 14.75 -36.56
N ARG A 896 8.81 15.27 -35.74
CA ARG A 896 10.13 15.68 -36.25
C ARG A 896 10.90 14.47 -36.80
N PRO A 897 11.55 14.59 -37.97
CA PRO A 897 12.41 13.53 -38.48
C PRO A 897 13.65 13.31 -37.61
N GLY A 898 14.14 12.07 -37.54
CA GLY A 898 15.25 11.66 -36.68
C GLY A 898 16.59 11.51 -37.39
N LEU A 899 17.67 11.58 -36.60
CA LEU A 899 19.00 11.08 -36.99
C LEU A 899 19.03 9.54 -36.97
N THR A 900 18.34 8.91 -36.02
CA THR A 900 18.03 7.47 -35.99
C THR A 900 16.53 7.24 -35.79
N GLY A 901 16.01 6.05 -36.10
CA GLY A 901 14.58 5.76 -36.02
C GLY A 901 14.25 4.27 -35.96
N TRP A 902 13.01 3.93 -35.63
CA TRP A 902 12.57 2.55 -35.38
C TRP A 902 12.80 1.63 -36.58
N ALA A 903 12.44 2.05 -37.79
CA ALA A 903 12.65 1.28 -39.02
C ALA A 903 14.14 0.93 -39.24
N GLN A 904 15.05 1.86 -38.95
CA GLN A 904 16.50 1.67 -39.13
C GLN A 904 17.07 0.60 -38.17
N VAL A 905 16.56 0.52 -36.94
CA VAL A 905 17.04 -0.46 -35.94
C VAL A 905 16.32 -1.81 -35.98
N GLN A 906 15.29 -1.95 -36.82
CA GLN A 906 14.57 -3.22 -37.03
C GLN A 906 14.82 -3.85 -38.40
N GLN A 907 14.72 -3.08 -39.49
CA GLN A 907 14.74 -3.60 -40.86
C GLN A 907 16.13 -3.57 -41.52
N GLY A 908 17.01 -2.64 -41.12
CA GLY A 908 18.29 -2.41 -41.80
C GLY A 908 18.14 -1.59 -43.08
N TYR A 909 18.60 -2.10 -44.22
CA TYR A 909 18.51 -1.41 -45.52
C TYR A 909 17.19 -1.75 -46.26
N ALA A 910 16.80 -0.89 -47.21
CA ALA A 910 15.60 -1.02 -48.02
C ALA A 910 15.95 -0.67 -49.48
N ASP A 911 15.77 -1.62 -50.39
CA ASP A 911 16.16 -1.58 -51.81
C ASP A 911 15.01 -1.82 -52.80
N SER A 912 13.80 -2.14 -52.31
CA SER A 912 12.59 -2.35 -53.12
C SER A 912 11.39 -1.50 -52.66
N THR A 913 10.35 -1.43 -53.50
CA THR A 913 9.06 -0.76 -53.20
C THR A 913 8.36 -1.38 -51.99
N ASP A 914 8.32 -2.71 -51.88
CA ASP A 914 7.74 -3.38 -50.71
C ASP A 914 8.60 -3.24 -49.45
N SER A 915 9.94 -3.18 -49.59
CA SER A 915 10.80 -2.80 -48.47
C SER A 915 10.54 -1.36 -48.00
N THR A 916 10.04 -0.48 -48.89
CA THR A 916 9.63 0.89 -48.55
C THR A 916 8.27 0.93 -47.84
N ARG A 917 7.31 0.08 -48.23
CA ARG A 917 6.05 -0.15 -47.47
C ARG A 917 6.36 -0.69 -46.06
N LEU A 918 7.26 -1.67 -45.96
CA LEU A 918 7.72 -2.22 -44.68
C LEU A 918 8.40 -1.15 -43.80
N LYS A 919 9.27 -0.32 -44.39
CA LYS A 919 9.91 0.81 -43.71
C LYS A 919 8.88 1.81 -43.19
N LEU A 920 7.87 2.16 -43.99
CA LEU A 920 6.78 3.02 -43.58
C LEU A 920 5.98 2.41 -42.41
N SER A 921 5.71 1.10 -42.41
CA SER A 921 5.00 0.44 -41.32
C SER A 921 5.72 0.55 -39.96
N TYR A 922 7.06 0.52 -39.97
CA TYR A 922 7.87 0.76 -38.76
C TYR A 922 7.93 2.25 -38.40
N ASP A 923 8.09 3.16 -39.36
CA ASP A 923 8.07 4.60 -39.09
C ASP A 923 6.71 5.05 -38.51
N LEU A 924 5.60 4.54 -39.05
CA LEU A 924 4.24 4.80 -38.53
C LEU A 924 3.97 4.13 -37.18
N TYR A 925 4.58 2.97 -36.89
CA TYR A 925 4.52 2.38 -35.55
C TYR A 925 5.18 3.32 -34.52
N TYR A 926 6.31 3.92 -34.87
CA TYR A 926 6.94 4.92 -34.03
C TYR A 926 6.07 6.18 -33.91
N VAL A 927 5.51 6.72 -35.00
CA VAL A 927 4.62 7.90 -34.95
C VAL A 927 3.41 7.66 -34.04
N ALA A 928 2.81 6.46 -34.05
CA ALA A 928 1.66 6.14 -33.19
C ALA A 928 2.02 5.82 -31.71
N HIS A 929 3.30 5.62 -31.38
CA HIS A 929 3.72 5.13 -30.04
C HIS A 929 4.97 5.83 -29.47
N TYR A 930 5.39 6.97 -30.03
CA TYR A 930 6.61 7.67 -29.62
C TYR A 930 6.55 8.07 -28.14
N SER A 931 7.55 7.63 -27.38
CA SER A 931 7.58 7.70 -25.93
C SER A 931 9.01 7.55 -25.45
N LEU A 932 9.31 8.03 -24.24
CA LEU A 932 10.69 8.04 -23.72
C LEU A 932 11.30 6.63 -23.64
N ALA A 933 10.49 5.61 -23.33
CA ALA A 933 10.97 4.22 -23.34
C ALA A 933 11.30 3.70 -24.75
N LEU A 934 10.51 4.07 -25.77
CA LEU A 934 10.81 3.72 -27.17
C LEU A 934 12.02 4.49 -27.70
N ASP A 935 12.14 5.77 -27.38
CA ASP A 935 13.30 6.60 -27.72
C ASP A 935 14.59 6.03 -27.10
N LEU A 936 14.59 5.72 -25.81
CA LEU A 936 15.76 5.11 -25.15
C LEU A 936 16.07 3.71 -25.72
N LEU A 937 15.06 2.92 -26.12
CA LEU A 937 15.25 1.62 -26.77
C LEU A 937 15.90 1.79 -28.15
N ILE A 938 15.45 2.75 -28.95
CA ILE A 938 16.05 3.08 -30.24
C ILE A 938 17.49 3.58 -30.04
N ALA A 939 17.77 4.40 -29.03
CA ALA A 939 19.13 4.84 -28.72
C ALA A 939 20.05 3.64 -28.39
N ALA A 940 19.64 2.76 -27.48
CA ALA A 940 20.40 1.58 -27.10
C ALA A 940 20.63 0.60 -28.28
N LYS A 941 19.59 0.37 -29.11
CA LYS A 941 19.74 -0.39 -30.36
C LYS A 941 20.70 0.31 -31.33
N THR A 942 20.60 1.64 -31.49
CA THR A 942 21.48 2.41 -32.39
C THR A 942 22.95 2.30 -31.98
N VAL A 943 23.26 2.35 -30.69
CA VAL A 943 24.62 2.10 -30.18
C VAL A 943 25.09 0.69 -30.57
N LYS A 944 24.28 -0.34 -30.33
CA LYS A 944 24.58 -1.72 -30.78
C LYS A 944 24.83 -1.78 -32.28
N THR A 945 23.94 -1.20 -33.09
CA THR A 945 24.01 -1.16 -34.56
C THR A 945 25.28 -0.47 -35.07
N ILE A 946 25.71 0.63 -34.44
CA ILE A 946 26.97 1.31 -34.76
C ILE A 946 28.17 0.43 -34.39
N CYS A 947 28.17 -0.18 -33.20
CA CYS A 947 29.26 -1.05 -32.75
C CYS A 947 29.39 -2.36 -33.55
N THR A 948 28.30 -2.91 -34.09
CA THR A 948 28.33 -4.13 -34.92
C THR A 948 28.39 -3.85 -36.43
N GLY A 949 28.29 -2.59 -36.87
CA GLY A 949 28.22 -2.23 -38.29
C GLY A 949 26.95 -2.73 -39.02
N PHE A 950 25.91 -3.15 -38.30
CA PHE A 950 24.69 -3.70 -38.90
C PHE A 950 23.98 -2.64 -39.74
N GLY A 951 23.74 -2.92 -41.03
CA GLY A 951 23.17 -1.93 -41.96
C GLY A 951 24.10 -0.76 -42.31
N ALA A 952 25.41 -0.90 -42.10
CA ALA A 952 26.42 -0.05 -42.75
C ALA A 952 26.61 -0.45 -44.23
N ARG A 953 27.14 0.48 -45.02
CA ARG A 953 27.79 0.29 -46.32
C ARG A 953 29.11 1.05 -46.25
#